data_AF-A2FC48-F1
#
_entry.id   AF-A2FC48-F1
#
_cell.length_a   1.000
_cell.length_b   1.000
_cell.length_c   1.000
_cell.angle_alpha   90.00
_cell.angle_beta   90.00
_cell.angle_gamma   90.00
#
_symmetry.space_group_name_H-M   'P 1'
#
loop_
_entity.id
_entity.type
_entity.pdbx_description
1 polymer ?
#
loop_
_entity_poly.entity_id
_entity_poly.type
_entity_poly.pdbx_seq_one_letter_code
_entity_poly.pdbx_strand_id
1 'polypeptide(L)'
;MGCYPSTPRITNKKNVPSKRTQSLDSGMSSSKDIHIKVLSDKQVFQQIVNGIHQISNPADLAPQVCVGDGAFPIATAVFKLEEPDGNEIRLPIISCSTKGNGYCVCVSSIDYLIQQNFQSYDTAQLFKQITKTIAGQQKTFSQTYCLGFSRSDIRVYKSSFESMSLFVEGGEFPNNLYNYSIIVLNTSYVLSPEQMDMLYTYVSEGGNGLITFYNPADDSPNINDFLMRFGIRFTNLVNSDDNDAIDVGQNYDFTKDLTFKEISDKYEQLIQTENINQNQLDDLVSSLRIYVLACGDENTPRLSHLLDCSWDYLKRTNYKVGNTLFQTQQQATVSLLILDLLQKLPLELLKPVDGFEIFPGVTGDVELRDFEIDLTINSQEWTSTGLWLPAGVMGEIIIENVPPSTFIQIGCHNEKNLPKKLPWGRWPSTLVTEPVISEETKVGSPYGGIVYLMNGEEEELISYDIHAKFCNFCEFPRFVLEADTWTDTKDIEVPWGEIETSNVIVTMPSENLRKIDVEAFAKKIDSLISCIKNYLDIEWEYKFRIIFDVMVDPGEPSISYPIAFSTLDIDHVVEGFNSPNKYLFDLLVGVAASILQTAWVDDVTKMAISSVAASAALTKVYQGFSPMLLEDVELPPLFHELWEIHIKCDETLFAKVLAAIRESALQQSDVPEDMWISFVRTLSQIGNIDFSNLLSRTKPIPLSVINSLRTLSPYKM
;
A
#
# COMPACT_ATOMS: atom_id res chain seq x y z
N MET A 1 7.95 -8.93 1.09
CA MET A 1 6.77 -8.08 0.82
C MET A 1 5.67 -8.32 1.86
N GLY A 2 5.93 -7.98 3.12
CA GLY A 2 4.86 -7.59 4.02
C GLY A 2 4.69 -6.09 3.83
N CYS A 3 3.78 -5.67 2.96
CA CYS A 3 3.41 -4.27 2.87
C CYS A 3 1.93 -4.23 3.20
N TYR A 4 1.61 -3.51 4.29
CA TYR A 4 0.29 -2.94 4.50
C TYR A 4 -0.25 -2.38 3.18
N PRO A 5 -1.57 -2.44 2.93
CA PRO A 5 -2.17 -1.68 1.84
C PRO A 5 -1.64 -0.25 1.94
N SER A 6 -1.02 0.21 0.85
CA SER A 6 -0.51 1.56 0.72
C SER A 6 -1.60 2.52 1.17
N THR A 7 -1.39 3.20 2.30
CA THR A 7 -2.27 4.25 2.77
C THR A 7 -2.40 5.29 1.64
N PRO A 8 -3.62 5.66 1.24
CA PRO A 8 -3.81 6.62 0.17
C PRO A 8 -3.22 7.98 0.56
N ARG A 9 -2.45 8.62 -0.33
CA ARG A 9 -1.96 9.99 -0.10
C ARG A 9 -2.99 11.00 -0.60
N ILE A 10 -3.49 11.81 0.33
CA ILE A 10 -4.27 13.02 0.07
C ILE A 10 -3.36 14.06 -0.59
N THR A 11 -3.64 14.46 -1.84
CA THR A 11 -2.99 15.62 -2.48
C THR A 11 -4.03 16.66 -2.87
N ASN A 12 -4.10 17.77 -2.12
CA ASN A 12 -5.05 18.84 -2.40
C ASN A 12 -4.63 19.67 -3.63
N LYS A 13 -5.15 19.34 -4.82
CA LYS A 13 -5.04 20.20 -6.00
C LYS A 13 -6.21 21.19 -6.05
N LYS A 14 -5.96 22.48 -5.82
CA LYS A 14 -6.94 23.56 -6.06
C LYS A 14 -6.62 24.35 -7.32
N ASN A 15 -7.63 24.49 -8.18
CA ASN A 15 -7.65 25.33 -9.37
C ASN A 15 -7.47 26.83 -9.01
N VAL A 16 -6.48 27.50 -9.60
CA VAL A 16 -6.29 28.96 -9.49
C VAL A 16 -6.79 29.65 -10.76
N PRO A 17 -7.75 30.59 -10.68
CA PRO A 17 -8.19 31.34 -11.85
C PRO A 17 -7.21 32.49 -12.17
N SER A 18 -6.78 32.57 -13.42
CA SER A 18 -5.87 33.61 -13.93
C SER A 18 -6.50 35.01 -13.85
N LYS A 19 -5.85 35.96 -13.17
CA LYS A 19 -6.18 37.40 -13.27
C LYS A 19 -5.03 38.19 -13.91
N ARG A 20 -5.40 38.92 -14.97
CA ARG A 20 -4.62 39.91 -15.72
C ARG A 20 -3.95 40.94 -14.80
N THR A 21 -2.65 41.12 -15.00
CA THR A 21 -1.83 42.21 -14.48
C THR A 21 -2.20 43.54 -15.13
N GLN A 22 -2.47 44.56 -14.32
CA GLN A 22 -2.45 45.97 -14.73
C GLN A 22 -1.26 46.65 -14.05
N SER A 23 -0.39 47.23 -14.87
CA SER A 23 0.80 47.98 -14.51
C SER A 23 0.46 49.33 -13.87
N LEU A 24 1.09 49.66 -12.74
CA LEU A 24 1.17 51.02 -12.22
C LEU A 24 2.64 51.33 -11.90
N ASP A 25 3.21 52.19 -12.74
CA ASP A 25 4.48 52.90 -12.54
C ASP A 25 4.37 53.84 -11.35
N SER A 26 5.35 53.79 -10.44
CA SER A 26 5.80 54.99 -9.73
C SER A 26 7.18 54.82 -9.08
N GLY A 27 8.14 55.63 -9.51
CA GLY A 27 9.04 56.36 -8.61
C GLY A 27 10.35 55.67 -8.20
N MET A 28 11.42 56.00 -8.91
CA MET A 28 12.82 55.73 -8.55
C MET A 28 13.18 56.25 -7.14
N SER A 29 13.85 55.41 -6.35
CA SER A 29 14.90 55.86 -5.43
C SER A 29 16.07 54.88 -5.51
N SER A 30 17.23 55.40 -5.89
CA SER A 30 18.50 54.68 -6.06
C SER A 30 19.00 54.05 -4.76
N SER A 31 18.92 52.73 -4.65
CA SER A 31 19.63 51.92 -3.66
C SER A 31 20.83 51.24 -4.34
N LYS A 32 21.99 51.36 -3.70
CA LYS A 32 23.27 50.82 -4.15
C LYS A 32 23.17 49.29 -4.33
N ASP A 33 23.48 48.81 -5.53
CA ASP A 33 23.69 47.40 -5.81
C ASP A 33 24.85 46.84 -4.97
N ILE A 34 24.51 46.19 -3.86
CA ILE A 34 25.41 45.26 -3.19
C ILE A 34 25.30 43.96 -3.99
N HIS A 35 26.32 43.62 -4.76
CA HIS A 35 26.42 42.29 -5.38
C HIS A 35 26.46 41.22 -4.27
N ILE A 36 25.32 40.60 -4.01
CA ILE A 36 25.19 39.47 -3.08
C ILE A 36 25.86 38.26 -3.73
N LYS A 37 26.86 37.70 -3.05
CA LYS A 37 27.53 36.48 -3.50
C LYS A 37 26.65 35.28 -3.12
N VAL A 38 25.82 34.82 -4.04
CA VAL A 38 25.08 33.55 -3.92
C VAL A 38 26.10 32.41 -3.92
N LEU A 39 26.08 31.58 -2.86
CA LEU A 39 26.95 30.41 -2.76
C LEU A 39 26.37 29.28 -3.61
N SER A 40 27.24 28.49 -4.23
CA SER A 40 26.78 27.24 -4.87
C SER A 40 26.51 26.16 -3.83
N ASP A 41 25.67 25.19 -4.16
CA ASP A 41 25.35 24.04 -3.30
C ASP A 41 26.62 23.32 -2.79
N LYS A 42 27.62 23.14 -3.66
CA LYS A 42 28.93 22.57 -3.29
C LYS A 42 29.66 23.41 -2.24
N GLN A 43 29.58 24.74 -2.33
CA GLN A 43 30.19 25.64 -1.34
C GLN A 43 29.43 25.60 -0.02
N VAL A 44 28.10 25.52 -0.05
CA VAL A 44 27.25 25.38 1.14
C VAL A 44 27.55 24.06 1.85
N PHE A 45 27.56 22.95 1.11
CA PHE A 45 27.92 21.64 1.62
C PHE A 45 29.30 21.66 2.30
N GLN A 46 30.32 22.18 1.61
CA GLN A 46 31.69 22.28 2.15
C GLN A 46 31.76 23.14 3.41
N GLN A 47 30.96 24.21 3.52
CA GLN A 47 30.91 25.02 4.73
C GLN A 47 30.25 24.31 5.92
N ILE A 48 29.38 23.32 5.65
CA ILE A 48 28.64 22.56 6.66
C ILE A 48 29.41 21.34 7.16
N VAL A 49 30.05 20.58 6.27
CA VAL A 49 30.66 19.29 6.62
C VAL A 49 32.15 19.37 6.97
N ASN A 50 32.80 20.52 6.76
CA ASN A 50 34.25 20.61 6.89
C ASN A 50 34.72 20.25 8.31
N GLY A 51 35.53 19.19 8.39
CA GLY A 51 36.08 18.66 9.63
C GLY A 51 35.09 17.85 10.47
N ILE A 52 33.93 17.49 9.91
CA ILE A 52 32.94 16.60 10.53
C ILE A 52 33.12 15.20 9.96
N HIS A 53 33.41 14.21 10.80
CA HIS A 53 33.62 12.83 10.34
C HIS A 53 32.48 11.91 10.72
N GLN A 54 31.96 12.02 11.95
CA GLN A 54 30.90 11.14 12.44
C GLN A 54 29.90 11.90 13.30
N ILE A 55 28.61 11.69 13.07
CA ILE A 55 27.54 12.23 13.92
C ILE A 55 26.84 11.10 14.67
N SER A 56 26.09 11.43 15.71
CA SER A 56 25.30 10.46 16.46
C SER A 56 24.21 9.81 15.61
N ASN A 57 23.83 8.58 15.96
CA ASN A 57 22.72 7.85 15.35
C ASN A 57 21.53 7.77 16.33
N PRO A 58 20.53 8.66 16.24
CA PRO A 58 19.26 8.49 16.94
C PRO A 58 18.55 7.19 16.53
N ALA A 59 17.75 6.61 17.43
CA ALA A 59 17.00 5.38 17.15
C ALA A 59 16.00 5.56 16.00
N ASP A 60 15.22 6.64 16.05
CA ASP A 60 14.17 6.91 15.07
C ASP A 60 14.63 7.96 14.07
N LEU A 61 15.01 7.52 12.86
CA LEU A 61 15.33 8.39 11.73
C LEU A 61 14.29 8.23 10.61
N ALA A 62 13.70 9.34 10.18
CA ALA A 62 12.94 9.42 8.94
C ALA A 62 13.82 9.97 7.80
N PRO A 63 14.24 9.14 6.83
CA PRO A 63 15.06 9.62 5.73
C PRO A 63 14.29 10.59 4.83
N GLN A 64 15.04 11.37 4.06
CA GLN A 64 14.51 12.30 3.07
C GLN A 64 14.97 11.91 1.67
N VAL A 65 14.29 12.44 0.67
CA VAL A 65 14.74 12.46 -0.72
C VAL A 65 14.82 13.88 -1.24
N CYS A 66 15.86 14.15 -2.02
CA CYS A 66 16.09 15.42 -2.69
C CYS A 66 15.60 15.33 -4.14
N VAL A 67 14.43 15.88 -4.44
CA VAL A 67 13.73 15.76 -5.73
C VAL A 67 13.73 17.05 -6.56
N GLY A 68 13.88 18.20 -5.92
CA GLY A 68 13.86 19.51 -6.60
C GLY A 68 15.25 20.10 -6.83
N ASP A 69 15.34 21.04 -7.78
CA ASP A 69 16.57 21.78 -8.04
C ASP A 69 17.00 22.59 -6.81
N GLY A 70 18.31 22.53 -6.49
CA GLY A 70 18.91 23.17 -5.31
C GLY A 70 18.82 22.35 -4.02
N ALA A 71 18.09 21.21 -4.02
CA ALA A 71 18.07 20.28 -2.90
C ALA A 71 19.21 19.26 -3.02
N PHE A 72 19.98 19.07 -1.94
CA PHE A 72 21.08 18.12 -1.90
C PHE A 72 21.30 17.54 -0.48
N PRO A 73 21.82 16.30 -0.38
CA PRO A 73 22.10 15.68 0.91
C PRO A 73 23.36 16.25 1.58
N ILE A 74 23.33 16.31 2.91
CA ILE A 74 24.46 16.63 3.80
C ILE A 74 25.00 15.36 4.45
N ALA A 75 24.12 14.55 5.03
CA ALA A 75 24.45 13.29 5.70
C ALA A 75 23.46 12.19 5.28
N THR A 76 23.89 10.93 5.32
CA THR A 76 23.12 9.78 4.81
C THR A 76 23.26 8.58 5.75
N ALA A 77 22.21 7.77 5.87
CA ALA A 77 22.24 6.49 6.58
C ALA A 77 21.78 5.34 5.69
N VAL A 78 21.97 4.11 6.15
CA VAL A 78 21.52 2.89 5.48
C VAL A 78 20.23 2.41 6.15
N PHE A 79 19.24 2.06 5.34
CA PHE A 79 17.93 1.58 5.76
C PHE A 79 17.68 0.20 5.16
N LYS A 80 17.05 -0.71 5.90
CA LYS A 80 16.60 -2.00 5.37
C LYS A 80 15.15 -1.91 4.93
N LEU A 81 14.85 -2.47 3.77
CA LEU A 81 13.47 -2.63 3.30
C LEU A 81 12.83 -3.85 3.98
N GLU A 82 11.52 -3.80 4.27
CA GLU A 82 10.73 -4.85 4.97
C GLU A 82 10.50 -6.13 4.13
N GLU A 83 11.48 -6.56 3.35
CA GLU A 83 11.43 -7.78 2.55
C GLU A 83 12.30 -8.88 3.16
N PRO A 84 11.93 -10.17 3.01
CA PRO A 84 12.62 -11.30 3.62
C PRO A 84 14.13 -11.41 3.26
N ASP A 85 14.58 -10.75 2.19
CA ASP A 85 15.98 -10.60 1.78
C ASP A 85 16.38 -9.11 1.61
N GLY A 86 15.75 -8.21 2.37
CA GLY A 86 15.71 -6.76 2.12
C GLY A 86 17.04 -6.11 1.76
N ASN A 87 17.12 -5.58 0.54
CA ASN A 87 18.24 -4.76 0.09
C ASN A 87 18.42 -3.55 1.03
N GLU A 88 19.69 -3.29 1.38
CA GLU A 88 20.08 -2.09 2.10
C GLU A 88 20.07 -0.89 1.15
N ILE A 89 19.39 0.18 1.54
CA ILE A 89 19.31 1.41 0.77
C ILE A 89 19.90 2.59 1.51
N ARG A 90 20.74 3.37 0.84
CA ARG A 90 21.34 4.58 1.40
C ARG A 90 20.48 5.80 1.08
N LEU A 91 19.98 6.47 2.11
CA LEU A 91 19.14 7.66 1.95
C LEU A 91 19.65 8.85 2.78
N PRO A 92 19.39 10.08 2.32
CA PRO A 92 19.63 11.30 3.08
C PRO A 92 18.93 11.30 4.44
N ILE A 93 19.63 11.73 5.48
CA ILE A 93 19.09 11.95 6.83
C ILE A 93 19.21 13.41 7.29
N ILE A 94 20.08 14.18 6.62
CA ILE A 94 20.13 15.63 6.70
C ILE A 94 20.26 16.13 5.27
N SER A 95 19.37 17.03 4.86
CA SER A 95 19.34 17.58 3.51
C SER A 95 19.25 19.10 3.57
N CYS A 96 19.80 19.79 2.57
CA CYS A 96 19.71 21.24 2.44
C CYS A 96 19.12 21.60 1.08
N SER A 97 18.36 22.69 1.04
CA SER A 97 17.80 23.25 -0.18
C SER A 97 18.13 24.74 -0.28
N THR A 98 18.66 25.13 -1.44
CA THR A 98 18.88 26.54 -1.81
C THR A 98 17.68 27.03 -2.63
N LYS A 99 16.92 27.99 -2.09
CA LYS A 99 15.80 28.63 -2.81
C LYS A 99 15.95 30.14 -2.74
N GLY A 100 16.04 30.78 -3.90
CA GLY A 100 16.34 32.21 -4.00
C GLY A 100 17.65 32.53 -3.28
N ASN A 101 17.56 33.32 -2.21
CA ASN A 101 18.72 33.67 -1.36
C ASN A 101 18.77 32.94 -0.02
N GLY A 102 17.77 32.10 0.29
CA GLY A 102 17.62 31.44 1.57
C GLY A 102 17.93 29.95 1.54
N TYR A 103 17.88 29.35 2.73
CA TYR A 103 18.25 27.95 2.94
C TYR A 103 17.22 27.25 3.81
N CYS A 104 16.81 26.06 3.37
CA CYS A 104 15.98 25.16 4.16
C CYS A 104 16.76 23.87 4.44
N VAL A 105 16.94 23.54 5.71
CA VAL A 105 17.60 22.30 6.16
C VAL A 105 16.57 21.39 6.80
N CYS A 106 16.52 20.13 6.36
CA CYS A 106 15.66 19.10 6.94
C CYS A 106 16.53 18.08 7.68
N VAL A 107 16.07 17.69 8.86
CA VAL A 107 16.76 16.76 9.77
C VAL A 107 15.79 15.63 10.12
N SER A 108 16.26 14.41 9.94
CA SER A 108 15.52 13.15 10.07
C SER A 108 14.98 12.83 11.46
N SER A 109 15.42 13.54 12.49
CA SER A 109 14.96 13.32 13.86
C SER A 109 15.20 14.53 14.76
N ILE A 110 14.21 14.87 15.57
CA ILE A 110 14.32 15.85 16.65
C ILE A 110 15.26 15.36 17.76
N ASP A 111 15.48 14.05 17.87
CA ASP A 111 16.34 13.45 18.90
C ASP A 111 17.81 13.79 18.75
N TYR A 112 18.23 14.32 17.60
CA TYR A 112 19.52 14.98 17.49
C TYR A 112 19.69 16.07 18.55
N LEU A 113 18.63 16.80 18.92
CA LEU A 113 18.67 17.84 19.95
C LEU A 113 18.80 17.31 21.38
N ILE A 114 18.57 16.02 21.61
CA ILE A 114 18.70 15.42 22.95
C ILE A 114 20.17 15.44 23.37
N GLN A 115 20.42 15.75 24.64
CA GLN A 115 21.76 15.94 25.18
C GLN A 115 22.69 14.74 24.92
N GLN A 116 22.20 13.51 24.98
CA GLN A 116 23.00 12.31 24.71
C GLN A 116 23.58 12.30 23.29
N ASN A 117 22.79 12.67 22.28
CA ASN A 117 23.22 12.74 20.89
C ASN A 117 24.04 14.00 20.61
N PHE A 118 23.66 15.13 21.23
CA PHE A 118 24.31 16.41 20.98
C PHE A 118 25.65 16.59 21.73
N GLN A 119 26.00 15.70 22.66
CA GLN A 119 27.30 15.70 23.34
C GLN A 119 28.46 15.29 22.43
N SER A 120 28.19 14.58 21.33
CA SER A 120 29.22 14.30 20.32
C SER A 120 29.76 15.60 19.73
N TYR A 121 31.09 15.76 19.75
CA TYR A 121 31.76 16.98 19.28
C TYR A 121 31.39 17.29 17.82
N ASP A 122 31.48 16.29 16.95
CA ASP A 122 31.19 16.41 15.52
C ASP A 122 29.69 16.70 15.28
N THR A 123 28.77 16.07 16.02
CA THR A 123 27.33 16.42 15.96
C THR A 123 27.12 17.90 16.30
N ALA A 124 27.64 18.37 17.44
CA ALA A 124 27.50 19.76 17.85
C ALA A 124 28.15 20.74 16.86
N GLN A 125 29.33 20.40 16.31
CA GLN A 125 29.99 21.22 15.29
C GLN A 125 29.19 21.26 13.99
N LEU A 126 28.64 20.13 13.52
CA LEU A 126 27.82 20.08 12.30
C LEU A 126 26.66 21.07 12.39
N PHE A 127 25.86 20.97 13.46
CA PHE A 127 24.70 21.85 13.62
C PHE A 127 25.09 23.32 13.82
N LYS A 128 26.21 23.61 14.48
CA LYS A 128 26.76 24.96 14.56
C LYS A 128 27.20 25.50 13.19
N GLN A 129 27.77 24.65 12.33
CA GLN A 129 28.12 25.02 10.95
C GLN A 129 26.86 25.23 10.10
N ILE A 130 25.83 24.39 10.26
CA ILE A 130 24.51 24.57 9.65
C ILE A 130 23.94 25.94 10.00
N THR A 131 23.75 26.25 11.28
CA THR A 131 23.11 27.51 11.71
C THR A 131 23.88 28.73 11.24
N LYS A 132 25.22 28.69 11.31
CA LYS A 132 26.08 29.76 10.80
C LYS A 132 25.94 29.97 9.30
N THR A 133 25.76 28.89 8.54
CA THR A 133 25.65 28.94 7.07
C THR A 133 24.28 29.49 6.66
N ILE A 134 23.20 29.06 7.33
CA ILE A 134 21.83 29.42 6.94
C ILE A 134 21.31 30.73 7.53
N ALA A 135 21.96 31.29 8.56
CA ALA A 135 21.54 32.56 9.20
C ALA A 135 21.60 33.79 8.26
N GLY A 136 22.02 33.61 7.00
CA GLY A 136 22.00 34.66 5.99
C GLY A 136 22.98 35.80 6.26
N GLN A 137 22.64 37.00 5.78
CA GLN A 137 23.50 38.20 5.84
C GLN A 137 23.45 38.93 7.19
N GLN A 138 22.54 38.55 8.09
CA GLN A 138 22.45 39.18 9.41
C GLN A 138 23.56 38.65 10.32
N LYS A 139 24.54 39.52 10.61
CA LYS A 139 25.59 39.22 11.61
C LYS A 139 25.23 39.83 12.96
N THR A 140 25.61 39.06 13.98
CA THR A 140 25.59 39.30 15.43
C THR A 140 24.24 39.13 16.12
N PHE A 141 24.07 37.95 16.75
CA PHE A 141 22.94 37.48 17.57
C PHE A 141 21.66 37.15 16.76
N SER A 142 21.67 35.99 16.10
CA SER A 142 20.49 35.41 15.44
C SER A 142 19.37 35.20 16.46
N GLN A 143 18.34 36.03 16.42
CA GLN A 143 17.07 35.69 17.07
C GLN A 143 16.45 34.52 16.30
N THR A 144 16.11 33.47 17.04
CA THR A 144 15.58 32.23 16.48
C THR A 144 14.20 31.98 17.05
N TYR A 145 13.23 31.65 16.19
CA TYR A 145 11.89 31.28 16.61
C TYR A 145 11.66 29.78 16.42
N CYS A 146 11.18 29.11 17.46
CA CYS A 146 10.84 27.70 17.46
C CYS A 146 9.32 27.49 17.34
N LEU A 147 8.87 26.87 16.24
CA LEU A 147 7.49 26.47 15.98
C LEU A 147 7.30 24.99 16.30
N GLY A 148 6.25 24.64 17.05
CA GLY A 148 5.96 23.26 17.46
C GLY A 148 6.82 22.75 18.63
N PHE A 149 7.42 23.66 19.40
CA PHE A 149 8.15 23.32 20.63
C PHE A 149 7.39 23.86 21.84
N SER A 150 7.05 22.98 22.77
CA SER A 150 6.48 23.37 24.06
C SER A 150 7.53 24.10 24.92
N ARG A 151 7.09 24.78 25.98
CA ARG A 151 8.00 25.40 26.95
C ARG A 151 8.92 24.38 27.63
N SER A 152 8.46 23.13 27.78
CA SER A 152 9.28 22.01 28.25
C SER A 152 10.35 21.66 27.23
N ASP A 153 10.00 21.52 25.95
CA ASP A 153 10.95 21.15 24.89
C ASP A 153 12.06 22.18 24.76
N ILE A 154 11.72 23.48 24.76
CA ILE A 154 12.71 24.57 24.73
C ILE A 154 13.67 24.48 25.93
N ARG A 155 13.18 24.08 27.10
CA ARG A 155 14.03 23.89 28.30
C ARG A 155 14.93 22.67 28.16
N VAL A 156 14.41 21.56 27.63
CA VAL A 156 15.15 20.30 27.41
C VAL A 156 16.26 20.49 26.39
N TYR A 157 15.99 21.15 25.27
CA TYR A 157 16.93 21.35 24.17
C TYR A 157 17.79 22.62 24.30
N LYS A 158 17.66 23.36 25.40
CA LYS A 158 18.33 24.65 25.61
C LYS A 158 19.84 24.58 25.39
N SER A 159 20.51 23.58 25.96
CA SER A 159 21.96 23.41 25.84
C SER A 159 22.40 23.14 24.39
N SER A 160 21.60 22.39 23.64
CA SER A 160 21.82 22.10 22.22
C SER A 160 21.67 23.37 21.38
N PHE A 161 20.60 24.14 21.59
CA PHE A 161 20.41 25.44 20.91
C PHE A 161 21.52 26.46 21.22
N GLU A 162 21.95 26.56 22.48
CA GLU A 162 23.07 27.43 22.87
C GLU A 162 24.39 27.00 22.20
N SER A 163 24.62 25.68 22.09
CA SER A 163 25.79 25.12 21.41
C SER A 163 25.78 25.41 19.90
N MET A 164 24.59 25.48 19.29
CA MET A 164 24.38 25.96 17.92
C MET A 164 24.48 27.49 17.77
N SER A 165 24.72 28.22 18.86
CA SER A 165 24.71 29.69 18.93
C SER A 165 23.35 30.34 18.62
N LEU A 166 22.25 29.65 18.95
CA LEU A 166 20.87 30.13 18.77
C LEU A 166 20.30 30.69 20.07
N PHE A 167 19.68 31.86 20.00
CA PHE A 167 18.88 32.42 21.08
C PHE A 167 17.41 32.19 20.75
N VAL A 168 16.85 31.13 21.35
CA VAL A 168 15.53 30.63 21.00
C VAL A 168 14.42 31.26 21.85
N GLU A 169 13.36 31.64 21.17
CA GLU A 169 12.03 31.81 21.75
C GLU A 169 11.04 30.91 21.00
N GLY A 170 9.87 30.67 21.58
CA GLY A 170 8.85 29.87 20.94
C GLY A 170 7.46 30.19 21.45
N GLY A 171 6.46 29.73 20.71
CA GLY A 171 5.06 30.06 20.93
C GLY A 171 4.23 29.83 19.67
N GLU A 172 3.17 30.63 19.54
CA GLU A 172 2.31 30.63 18.35
C GLU A 172 3.04 31.22 17.13
N PHE A 173 2.45 31.07 15.94
CA PHE A 173 3.06 31.61 14.73
C PHE A 173 3.29 33.12 14.83
N PRO A 174 4.51 33.63 14.60
CA PRO A 174 4.82 35.03 14.83
C PRO A 174 4.19 35.94 13.77
N ASN A 175 3.70 37.11 14.19
CA ASN A 175 3.12 38.12 13.29
C ASN A 175 4.11 38.68 12.27
N ASN A 176 5.42 38.64 12.57
CA ASN A 176 6.47 39.09 11.66
C ASN A 176 7.69 38.17 11.74
N LEU A 177 7.83 37.28 10.76
CA LEU A 177 8.94 36.33 10.64
C LEU A 177 10.30 37.02 10.45
N TYR A 178 10.34 38.21 9.82
CA TYR A 178 11.58 38.91 9.48
C TYR A 178 12.33 39.50 10.69
N ASN A 179 11.77 39.40 11.89
CA ASN A 179 12.49 39.70 13.14
C ASN A 179 13.52 38.60 13.48
N TYR A 180 13.38 37.43 12.87
CA TYR A 180 14.22 36.26 13.12
C TYR A 180 15.09 35.99 11.89
N SER A 181 16.32 35.53 12.13
CA SER A 181 17.19 35.09 11.04
C SER A 181 17.03 33.60 10.74
N ILE A 182 16.55 32.83 11.73
CA ILE A 182 16.29 31.39 11.62
C ILE A 182 14.93 31.08 12.24
N ILE A 183 14.14 30.29 11.53
CA ILE A 183 12.99 29.59 12.10
C ILE A 183 13.36 28.12 12.28
N VAL A 184 13.07 27.55 13.44
CA VAL A 184 13.20 26.11 13.72
C VAL A 184 11.79 25.54 13.81
N LEU A 185 11.47 24.58 12.94
CA LEU A 185 10.17 23.95 12.81
C LEU A 185 10.25 22.51 13.30
N ASN A 186 9.40 22.15 14.26
CA ASN A 186 9.09 20.75 14.58
C ASN A 186 7.98 20.30 13.64
N THR A 187 8.10 19.11 13.03
CA THR A 187 7.07 18.61 12.11
C THR A 187 5.72 18.37 12.76
N SER A 188 5.64 18.27 14.09
CA SER A 188 4.36 18.24 14.82
C SER A 188 3.54 19.54 14.74
N TYR A 189 4.12 20.63 14.24
CA TYR A 189 3.40 21.87 14.03
C TYR A 189 2.60 21.84 12.72
N VAL A 190 1.27 21.83 12.83
CA VAL A 190 0.38 21.89 11.67
C VAL A 190 0.35 23.31 11.10
N LEU A 191 0.93 23.49 9.92
CA LEU A 191 0.92 24.77 9.21
C LEU A 191 -0.39 24.95 8.43
N SER A 192 -1.00 26.13 8.54
CA SER A 192 -2.06 26.55 7.61
C SER A 192 -1.48 26.95 6.23
N PRO A 193 -2.27 26.95 5.14
CA PRO A 193 -1.79 27.35 3.82
C PRO A 193 -1.16 28.75 3.79
N GLU A 194 -1.74 29.73 4.51
CA GLU A 194 -1.20 31.09 4.62
C GLU A 194 0.17 31.09 5.31
N GLN A 195 0.32 30.33 6.40
CA GLN A 195 1.59 30.20 7.11
C GLN A 195 2.68 29.53 6.26
N MET A 196 2.31 28.53 5.44
CA MET A 196 3.22 27.93 4.47
C MET A 196 3.71 28.96 3.44
N ASP A 197 2.82 29.79 2.90
CA ASP A 197 3.18 30.86 1.96
C ASP A 197 4.10 31.91 2.61
N MET A 198 3.78 32.31 3.85
CA MET A 198 4.60 33.25 4.61
C MET A 198 6.01 32.69 4.89
N LEU A 199 6.12 31.45 5.36
CA LEU A 199 7.41 30.80 5.61
C LEU A 199 8.20 30.61 4.31
N TYR A 200 7.55 30.18 3.24
CA TYR A 200 8.21 30.02 1.94
C TYR A 200 8.79 31.35 1.45
N THR A 201 8.03 32.43 1.53
CA THR A 201 8.47 33.78 1.14
C THR A 201 9.60 34.29 2.04
N TYR A 202 9.49 34.06 3.35
CA TYR A 202 10.52 34.41 4.33
C TYR A 202 11.88 33.77 4.01
N VAL A 203 11.90 32.51 3.58
CA VAL A 203 13.13 31.82 3.17
C VAL A 203 13.56 32.28 1.77
N SER A 204 12.70 32.06 0.76
CA SER A 204 13.08 32.18 -0.65
C SER A 204 13.41 33.62 -1.07
N GLU A 205 12.58 34.58 -0.68
CA GLU A 205 12.77 36.01 -1.01
C GLU A 205 13.57 36.74 0.08
N GLY A 206 13.29 36.41 1.35
CA GLY A 206 13.92 37.05 2.50
C GLY A 206 15.38 36.68 2.72
N GLY A 207 15.85 35.56 2.16
CA GLY A 207 17.23 35.09 2.32
C GLY A 207 17.56 34.57 3.72
N ASN A 208 16.55 34.15 4.47
CA ASN A 208 16.69 33.68 5.84
C ASN A 208 16.76 32.14 5.92
N GLY A 209 17.08 31.61 7.10
CA GLY A 209 17.22 30.19 7.35
C GLY A 209 15.95 29.53 7.91
N LEU A 210 15.69 28.31 7.48
CA LEU A 210 14.70 27.40 8.06
C LEU A 210 15.38 26.06 8.40
N ILE A 211 15.16 25.55 9.61
CA ILE A 211 15.54 24.18 9.99
C ILE A 211 14.27 23.43 10.37
N THR A 212 14.05 22.27 9.77
CA THR A 212 12.92 21.39 10.09
C THR A 212 13.44 20.11 10.72
N PHE A 213 12.95 19.77 11.92
CA PHE A 213 13.25 18.52 12.62
C PHE A 213 12.03 17.61 12.58
N TYR A 214 12.22 16.40 12.03
CA TYR A 214 11.19 15.36 12.04
C TYR A 214 10.92 14.85 13.44
N ASN A 215 9.66 14.74 13.80
CA ASN A 215 9.20 14.16 15.06
C ASN A 215 8.48 12.85 14.78
N PRO A 216 9.02 11.70 15.24
CA PRO A 216 8.45 10.38 14.96
C PRO A 216 7.12 10.13 15.67
N ALA A 217 6.78 10.91 16.70
CA ALA A 217 5.55 10.74 17.45
C ALA A 217 4.30 11.37 16.78
N ASP A 218 4.42 11.88 15.55
CA ASP A 218 3.34 12.64 14.91
C ASP A 218 3.23 12.36 13.40
N ASP A 219 2.04 11.94 12.97
CA ASP A 219 1.66 11.75 11.56
C ASP A 219 1.23 13.09 10.93
N SER A 220 2.09 14.11 11.01
CA SER A 220 1.76 15.44 10.49
C SER A 220 1.49 15.40 8.98
N PRO A 221 0.23 15.58 8.54
CA PRO A 221 -0.18 15.15 7.20
C PRO A 221 0.31 16.10 6.09
N ASN A 222 0.75 17.32 6.42
CA ASN A 222 0.97 18.38 5.44
C ASN A 222 2.40 18.95 5.38
N ILE A 223 3.32 18.47 6.21
CA ILE A 223 4.69 18.99 6.20
C ILE A 223 5.39 18.70 4.88
N ASN A 224 5.16 17.53 4.31
CA ASN A 224 5.74 17.15 3.02
C ASN A 224 5.23 18.05 1.88
N ASP A 225 3.96 18.47 1.89
CA ASP A 225 3.43 19.40 0.88
C ASP A 225 4.13 20.75 0.91
N PHE A 226 4.47 21.23 2.11
CA PHE A 226 5.25 22.46 2.29
C PHE A 226 6.71 22.27 1.84
N LEU A 227 7.38 21.19 2.29
CA LEU A 227 8.80 20.95 2.00
C LEU A 227 9.08 20.62 0.53
N MET A 228 8.09 20.10 -0.20
CA MET A 228 8.17 19.93 -1.66
C MET A 228 8.47 21.27 -2.37
N ARG A 229 8.03 22.42 -1.84
CA ARG A 229 8.41 23.75 -2.38
C ARG A 229 9.92 24.02 -2.30
N PHE A 230 10.63 23.31 -1.41
CA PHE A 230 12.08 23.29 -1.28
C PHE A 230 12.71 22.06 -1.95
N GLY A 231 11.94 21.19 -2.60
CA GLY A 231 12.44 20.00 -3.29
C GLY A 231 12.93 18.89 -2.35
N ILE A 232 12.49 18.88 -1.09
CA ILE A 232 12.84 17.86 -0.10
C ILE A 232 11.54 17.21 0.40
N ARG A 233 11.55 15.88 0.57
CA ARG A 233 10.42 15.15 1.15
C ARG A 233 10.91 14.09 2.14
N PHE A 234 10.26 13.98 3.29
CA PHE A 234 10.44 12.84 4.19
C PHE A 234 9.76 11.59 3.62
N THR A 235 10.41 10.44 3.79
CA THR A 235 9.83 9.13 3.46
C THR A 235 9.27 8.48 4.72
N ASN A 236 8.48 7.42 4.55
CA ASN A 236 7.88 6.68 5.66
C ASN A 236 8.77 5.50 6.11
N LEU A 237 10.05 5.49 5.73
CA LEU A 237 10.97 4.44 6.13
C LEU A 237 11.50 4.70 7.54
N VAL A 238 11.67 3.65 8.31
CA VAL A 238 12.24 3.71 9.66
C VAL A 238 13.60 3.01 9.67
N ASN A 239 14.51 3.51 10.50
CA ASN A 239 15.88 3.02 10.60
C ASN A 239 15.96 1.58 11.12
N SER A 240 17.05 0.89 10.74
CA SER A 240 17.42 -0.42 11.27
C SER A 240 18.92 -0.52 11.60
N ASP A 241 19.67 0.58 11.54
CA ASP A 241 21.11 0.58 11.79
C ASP A 241 21.41 0.64 13.29
N ASP A 242 21.95 -0.45 13.84
CA ASP A 242 22.35 -0.61 15.24
C ASP A 242 23.62 0.17 15.62
N ASN A 243 24.27 0.85 14.68
CA ASN A 243 25.49 1.61 14.94
C ASN A 243 25.24 2.82 15.86
N ASP A 244 26.16 3.12 16.78
CA ASP A 244 26.05 4.31 17.65
C ASP A 244 26.31 5.65 16.90
N ALA A 245 26.89 5.60 15.71
CA ALA A 245 27.32 6.77 14.94
C ALA A 245 27.18 6.57 13.42
N ILE A 246 27.06 7.70 12.70
CA ILE A 246 26.86 7.78 11.24
C ILE A 246 28.01 8.57 10.62
N ASP A 247 28.66 7.98 9.61
CA ASP A 247 29.72 8.62 8.85
C ASP A 247 29.20 9.79 7.99
N VAL A 248 29.89 10.93 8.07
CA VAL A 248 29.61 12.11 7.25
C VAL A 248 30.66 12.24 6.14
N GLY A 249 30.22 11.99 4.91
CA GLY A 249 31.06 12.11 3.73
C GLY A 249 31.53 13.55 3.48
N GLN A 250 32.81 13.72 3.13
CA GLN A 250 33.40 15.04 2.83
C GLN A 250 33.32 15.43 1.34
N ASN A 251 32.90 14.50 0.48
CA ASN A 251 32.83 14.71 -0.95
C ASN A 251 31.40 15.00 -1.40
N TYR A 252 31.15 16.24 -1.81
CA TYR A 252 29.86 16.67 -2.34
C TYR A 252 29.39 15.82 -3.53
N ASP A 253 30.30 15.33 -4.38
CA ASP A 253 29.91 14.60 -5.57
C ASP A 253 29.29 13.22 -5.19
N PHE A 254 29.70 12.63 -4.06
CA PHE A 254 29.10 11.38 -3.54
C PHE A 254 27.73 11.58 -2.89
N THR A 255 27.48 12.73 -2.26
CA THR A 255 26.16 13.02 -1.68
C THR A 255 25.18 13.51 -2.74
N LYS A 256 25.66 14.30 -3.71
CA LYS A 256 24.90 14.75 -4.89
C LYS A 256 24.36 13.58 -5.71
N ASP A 257 25.09 12.47 -5.75
CA ASP A 257 24.68 11.21 -6.37
C ASP A 257 23.38 10.61 -5.81
N LEU A 258 22.91 11.10 -4.66
CA LEU A 258 21.63 10.75 -4.04
C LEU A 258 20.58 11.85 -4.21
N THR A 259 20.59 12.50 -5.38
CA THR A 259 19.53 13.40 -5.82
C THR A 259 18.72 12.72 -6.91
N PHE A 260 17.44 13.07 -7.04
CA PHE A 260 16.56 12.47 -8.05
C PHE A 260 17.15 12.60 -9.46
N LYS A 261 17.72 13.77 -9.78
CA LYS A 261 18.37 14.01 -11.07
C LYS A 261 19.51 13.01 -11.32
N GLU A 262 20.48 12.91 -10.42
CA GLU A 262 21.67 12.08 -10.65
C GLU A 262 21.33 10.58 -10.64
N ILE A 263 20.43 10.11 -9.76
CA ILE A 263 19.96 8.72 -9.78
C ILE A 263 19.24 8.41 -11.10
N SER A 264 18.39 9.33 -11.59
CA SER A 264 17.73 9.19 -12.88
C SER A 264 18.72 9.14 -14.04
N ASP A 265 19.77 9.99 -14.02
CA ASP A 265 20.82 10.00 -15.06
C ASP A 265 21.58 8.67 -15.07
N LYS A 266 21.90 8.11 -13.87
CA LYS A 266 22.53 6.80 -13.73
C LYS A 266 21.65 5.68 -14.28
N TYR A 267 20.34 5.71 -14.00
CA TYR A 267 19.40 4.72 -14.50
C TYR A 267 19.33 4.74 -16.03
N GLU A 268 19.18 5.93 -16.61
CA GLU A 268 19.14 6.13 -18.06
C GLU A 268 20.41 5.58 -18.73
N GLN A 269 21.58 5.88 -18.18
CA GLN A 269 22.86 5.37 -18.69
C GLN A 269 22.95 3.85 -18.56
N LEU A 270 22.55 3.28 -17.41
CA LEU A 270 22.64 1.85 -17.16
C LEU A 270 21.78 1.07 -18.15
N ILE A 271 20.52 1.47 -18.33
CA ILE A 271 19.61 0.70 -19.19
C ILE A 271 20.06 0.71 -20.65
N GLN A 272 20.75 1.75 -21.12
CA GLN A 272 21.30 1.86 -22.48
C GLN A 272 22.42 0.85 -22.79
N THR A 273 22.98 0.18 -21.78
CA THR A 273 23.99 -0.86 -21.97
C THR A 273 23.40 -2.18 -22.47
N GLU A 274 24.15 -2.94 -23.27
CA GLU A 274 23.68 -4.23 -23.81
C GLU A 274 23.58 -5.32 -22.72
N ASN A 275 24.50 -5.33 -21.76
CA ASN A 275 24.61 -6.35 -20.72
C ASN A 275 24.49 -5.70 -19.33
N ILE A 276 23.25 -5.54 -18.87
CA ILE A 276 22.95 -4.97 -17.56
C ILE A 276 23.14 -6.04 -16.48
N ASN A 277 23.97 -5.72 -15.49
CA ASN A 277 24.07 -6.54 -14.27
C ASN A 277 22.77 -6.43 -13.46
N GLN A 278 22.15 -7.57 -13.15
CA GLN A 278 20.85 -7.63 -12.47
C GLN A 278 20.88 -6.92 -11.10
N ASN A 279 21.85 -7.24 -10.25
CA ASN A 279 21.94 -6.65 -8.91
C ASN A 279 22.10 -5.12 -8.96
N GLN A 280 22.93 -4.62 -9.89
CA GLN A 280 23.08 -3.17 -10.07
C GLN A 280 21.78 -2.49 -10.52
N LEU A 281 21.00 -3.16 -11.38
CA LEU A 281 19.71 -2.64 -11.80
C LEU A 281 18.69 -2.69 -10.66
N ASP A 282 18.66 -3.77 -9.88
CA ASP A 282 17.76 -3.92 -8.73
C ASP A 282 18.03 -2.86 -7.66
N ASP A 283 19.30 -2.63 -7.28
CA ASP A 283 19.69 -1.60 -6.31
C ASP A 283 19.29 -0.20 -6.79
N LEU A 284 19.54 0.09 -8.07
CA LEU A 284 19.28 1.40 -8.66
C LEU A 284 17.78 1.65 -8.84
N VAL A 285 17.02 0.65 -9.31
CA VAL A 285 15.56 0.76 -9.46
C VAL A 285 14.89 0.83 -8.10
N SER A 286 15.30 0.01 -7.13
CA SER A 286 14.79 0.09 -5.75
C SER A 286 14.98 1.49 -5.17
N SER A 287 16.15 2.08 -5.41
CA SER A 287 16.42 3.47 -5.03
C SER A 287 15.53 4.46 -5.77
N LEU A 288 15.52 4.40 -7.11
CA LEU A 288 14.80 5.35 -7.95
C LEU A 288 13.29 5.33 -7.68
N ARG A 289 12.69 4.17 -7.41
CA ARG A 289 11.27 4.02 -7.06
C ARG A 289 10.89 4.88 -5.85
N ILE A 290 11.73 4.94 -4.81
CA ILE A 290 11.50 5.82 -3.64
C ILE A 290 11.44 7.30 -4.06
N TYR A 291 12.35 7.74 -4.93
CA TYR A 291 12.35 9.12 -5.41
C TYR A 291 11.15 9.41 -6.32
N VAL A 292 10.79 8.49 -7.23
CA VAL A 292 9.60 8.59 -8.07
C VAL A 292 8.36 8.76 -7.20
N LEU A 293 8.18 7.90 -6.18
CA LEU A 293 7.03 7.94 -5.28
C LEU A 293 6.94 9.23 -4.43
N ALA A 294 8.05 9.96 -4.30
CA ALA A 294 8.12 11.25 -3.60
C ALA A 294 7.91 12.47 -4.51
N CYS A 295 8.08 12.34 -5.83
CA CYS A 295 7.99 13.42 -6.79
C CYS A 295 6.61 14.11 -6.80
N GLY A 296 6.61 15.39 -7.15
CA GLY A 296 5.42 16.22 -7.39
C GLY A 296 5.24 16.57 -8.87
N ASP A 297 4.22 17.40 -9.16
CA ASP A 297 3.88 17.82 -10.53
C ASP A 297 5.05 18.51 -11.25
N GLU A 298 5.91 19.23 -10.52
CA GLU A 298 7.11 19.89 -11.05
C GLU A 298 8.13 18.91 -11.65
N ASN A 299 8.09 17.64 -11.25
CA ASN A 299 8.99 16.61 -11.74
C ASN A 299 8.45 15.89 -12.99
N THR A 300 7.23 16.20 -13.44
CA THR A 300 6.57 15.57 -14.60
C THR A 300 7.46 15.44 -15.84
N PRO A 301 8.26 16.46 -16.26
CA PRO A 301 9.10 16.32 -17.44
C PRO A 301 10.16 15.22 -17.31
N ARG A 302 10.76 15.07 -16.11
CA ARG A 302 11.78 14.06 -15.83
C ARG A 302 11.17 12.68 -15.68
N LEU A 303 10.01 12.57 -15.01
CA LEU A 303 9.26 11.33 -14.89
C LEU A 303 8.82 10.80 -16.27
N SER A 304 8.35 11.70 -17.14
CA SER A 304 7.96 11.35 -18.51
C SER A 304 9.15 10.83 -19.32
N HIS A 305 10.30 11.50 -19.22
CA HIS A 305 11.54 11.05 -19.88
C HIS A 305 12.01 9.69 -19.38
N LEU A 306 11.93 9.43 -18.07
CA LEU A 306 12.24 8.11 -17.50
C LEU A 306 11.30 7.04 -18.06
N LEU A 307 10.00 7.33 -18.12
CA LEU A 307 9.01 6.40 -18.67
C LEU A 307 9.32 6.06 -20.14
N ASP A 308 9.62 7.06 -20.96
CA ASP A 308 10.00 6.87 -22.37
C ASP A 308 11.27 6.00 -22.49
N CYS A 309 12.31 6.31 -21.70
CA CYS A 309 13.54 5.54 -21.64
C CYS A 309 13.31 4.07 -21.23
N SER A 310 12.46 3.84 -20.22
CA SER A 310 12.09 2.51 -19.76
C SER A 310 11.33 1.71 -20.83
N TRP A 311 10.40 2.36 -21.55
CA TRP A 311 9.69 1.74 -22.66
C TRP A 311 10.62 1.38 -23.82
N ASP A 312 11.54 2.27 -24.18
CA ASP A 312 12.53 2.00 -25.23
C ASP A 312 13.41 0.80 -24.88
N TYR A 313 13.81 0.67 -23.61
CA TYR A 313 14.51 -0.51 -23.10
C TYR A 313 13.68 -1.79 -23.25
N LEU A 314 12.42 -1.79 -22.80
CA LEU A 314 11.55 -2.97 -22.90
C LEU A 314 11.36 -3.37 -24.37
N LYS A 315 11.06 -2.42 -25.25
CA LYS A 315 10.87 -2.66 -26.69
C LYS A 315 12.12 -3.23 -27.36
N ARG A 316 13.30 -2.63 -27.13
CA ARG A 316 14.55 -3.13 -27.75
C ARG A 316 14.96 -4.52 -27.25
N THR A 317 14.56 -4.88 -26.03
CA THR A 317 14.88 -6.19 -25.43
C THR A 317 13.80 -7.24 -25.66
N ASN A 318 12.78 -6.93 -26.47
CA ASN A 318 11.71 -7.85 -26.85
C ASN A 318 10.96 -8.45 -25.64
N TYR A 319 10.52 -7.59 -24.73
CA TYR A 319 9.82 -7.99 -23.51
C TYR A 319 8.49 -8.75 -23.75
N LYS A 320 7.80 -8.50 -24.87
CA LYS A 320 6.51 -9.13 -25.24
C LYS A 320 6.72 -10.20 -26.30
N VAL A 321 6.40 -11.47 -25.99
CA VAL A 321 6.52 -12.61 -26.91
C VAL A 321 5.22 -13.41 -26.90
N GLY A 322 4.44 -13.31 -27.98
CA GLY A 322 3.09 -13.90 -28.01
C GLY A 322 2.20 -13.28 -26.93
N ASN A 323 1.65 -14.12 -26.05
CA ASN A 323 0.79 -13.73 -24.92
C ASN A 323 1.56 -13.63 -23.59
N THR A 324 2.89 -13.58 -23.61
CA THR A 324 3.69 -13.41 -22.39
C THR A 324 4.49 -12.11 -22.42
N LEU A 325 4.75 -11.59 -21.21
CA LEU A 325 5.46 -10.36 -20.93
C LEU A 325 6.67 -10.66 -20.04
N PHE A 326 7.72 -9.84 -20.17
CA PHE A 326 8.94 -9.86 -19.36
C PHE A 326 9.64 -11.23 -19.35
N GLN A 327 10.51 -11.43 -20.33
CA GLN A 327 11.28 -12.66 -20.55
C GLN A 327 12.49 -12.77 -19.62
N THR A 328 12.97 -11.65 -19.07
CA THR A 328 14.16 -11.60 -18.20
C THR A 328 13.89 -10.83 -16.91
N GLN A 329 14.70 -11.08 -15.87
CA GLN A 329 14.58 -10.38 -14.60
C GLN A 329 14.80 -8.88 -14.74
N GLN A 330 15.69 -8.44 -15.64
CA GLN A 330 15.90 -7.01 -15.87
C GLN A 330 14.63 -6.32 -16.40
N GLN A 331 13.88 -7.01 -17.29
CA GLN A 331 12.62 -6.49 -17.80
C GLN A 331 11.56 -6.44 -16.72
N ALA A 332 11.49 -7.46 -15.86
CA ALA A 332 10.62 -7.47 -14.69
C ALA A 332 10.96 -6.30 -13.75
N THR A 333 12.24 -6.07 -13.42
CA THR A 333 12.68 -4.94 -12.58
C THR A 333 12.28 -3.59 -13.20
N VAL A 334 12.52 -3.38 -14.51
CA VAL A 334 12.13 -2.13 -15.19
C VAL A 334 10.61 -1.95 -15.20
N SER A 335 9.83 -3.03 -15.32
CA SER A 335 8.36 -2.94 -15.29
C SER A 335 7.83 -2.41 -13.95
N LEU A 336 8.48 -2.71 -12.82
CA LEU A 336 8.11 -2.18 -11.51
C LEU A 336 8.32 -0.67 -11.42
N LEU A 337 9.40 -0.17 -12.03
CA LEU A 337 9.62 1.28 -12.13
C LEU A 337 8.53 1.94 -12.98
N ILE A 338 8.13 1.31 -14.10
CA ILE A 338 7.05 1.81 -14.95
C ILE A 338 5.73 1.92 -14.17
N LEU A 339 5.40 0.95 -13.30
CA LEU A 339 4.21 1.04 -12.46
C LEU A 339 4.20 2.30 -11.60
N ASP A 340 5.29 2.56 -10.88
CA ASP A 340 5.40 3.73 -10.01
C ASP A 340 5.44 5.04 -10.82
N LEU A 341 6.05 5.04 -12.01
CA LEU A 341 6.05 6.20 -12.91
C LEU A 341 4.64 6.53 -13.40
N LEU A 342 3.87 5.52 -13.83
CA LEU A 342 2.49 5.70 -14.30
C LEU A 342 1.58 6.21 -13.18
N GLN A 343 1.78 5.74 -11.95
CA GLN A 343 1.05 6.23 -10.77
C GLN A 343 1.34 7.72 -10.49
N LYS A 344 2.52 8.23 -10.88
CA LYS A 344 2.94 9.60 -10.56
C LYS A 344 2.72 10.62 -11.66
N LEU A 345 2.54 10.17 -12.89
CA LEU A 345 2.29 11.09 -13.99
C LEU A 345 0.85 11.63 -13.93
N PRO A 346 0.63 12.89 -14.34
CA PRO A 346 -0.71 13.44 -14.47
C PRO A 346 -1.60 12.58 -15.36
N LEU A 347 -2.87 12.42 -14.99
CA LEU A 347 -3.84 11.62 -15.74
C LEU A 347 -4.06 12.12 -17.18
N GLU A 348 -3.77 13.38 -17.47
CA GLU A 348 -3.80 13.94 -18.82
C GLU A 348 -2.77 13.29 -19.77
N LEU A 349 -1.73 12.65 -19.23
CA LEU A 349 -0.73 11.90 -19.99
C LEU A 349 -1.03 10.40 -20.05
N LEU A 350 -2.12 9.94 -19.43
CA LEU A 350 -2.49 8.54 -19.36
C LEU A 350 -2.68 7.96 -20.76
N LYS A 351 -2.07 6.80 -20.98
CA LYS A 351 -2.24 5.98 -22.18
C LYS A 351 -2.38 4.53 -21.76
N PRO A 352 -3.06 3.69 -22.55
CA PRO A 352 -3.01 2.25 -22.36
C PRO A 352 -1.56 1.75 -22.40
N VAL A 353 -1.19 0.85 -21.49
CA VAL A 353 0.12 0.19 -21.53
C VAL A 353 0.12 -0.92 -22.56
N ASP A 354 1.17 -1.06 -23.36
CA ASP A 354 1.33 -2.24 -24.22
C ASP A 354 1.19 -3.54 -23.38
N GLY A 355 0.39 -4.51 -23.83
CA GLY A 355 0.14 -5.75 -23.10
C GLY A 355 -1.16 -5.75 -22.29
N PHE A 356 -1.83 -4.61 -22.14
CA PHE A 356 -3.20 -4.57 -21.58
C PHE A 356 -4.19 -5.43 -22.40
N GLU A 357 -3.90 -5.63 -23.69
CA GLU A 357 -4.72 -6.45 -24.59
C GLU A 357 -4.63 -7.94 -24.30
N ILE A 358 -3.53 -8.39 -23.68
CA ILE A 358 -3.38 -9.78 -23.20
C ILE A 358 -4.20 -9.94 -21.94
N PHE A 359 -4.06 -9.00 -21.01
CA PHE A 359 -4.75 -9.00 -19.73
C PHE A 359 -4.74 -7.57 -19.13
N PRO A 360 -5.87 -7.03 -18.63
CA PRO A 360 -7.18 -7.68 -18.49
C PRO A 360 -7.95 -7.92 -19.80
N GLY A 361 -7.54 -7.31 -20.91
CA GLY A 361 -8.14 -7.49 -22.23
C GLY A 361 -8.66 -6.19 -22.85
N VAL A 362 -9.03 -6.26 -24.13
CA VAL A 362 -9.47 -5.10 -24.92
C VAL A 362 -10.97 -4.83 -24.70
N THR A 363 -11.32 -3.56 -24.50
CA THR A 363 -12.70 -3.08 -24.58
C THR A 363 -13.13 -2.97 -26.05
N GLY A 364 -14.25 -3.59 -26.41
CA GLY A 364 -14.86 -3.53 -27.74
C GLY A 364 -15.62 -2.23 -28.01
N ASP A 365 -16.66 -2.29 -28.85
CA ASP A 365 -17.45 -1.11 -29.19
C ASP A 365 -18.47 -0.81 -28.07
N VAL A 366 -18.09 0.08 -27.15
CA VAL A 366 -18.92 0.49 -26.02
C VAL A 366 -19.13 2.00 -26.00
N GLU A 367 -20.34 2.41 -25.66
CA GLU A 367 -20.66 3.83 -25.47
C GLU A 367 -20.35 4.25 -24.03
N LEU A 368 -19.55 5.31 -23.88
CA LEU A 368 -19.28 5.91 -22.58
C LEU A 368 -20.38 6.91 -22.23
N ARG A 369 -20.90 6.82 -21.01
CA ARG A 369 -22.03 7.60 -20.51
C ARG A 369 -21.80 8.06 -19.06
N ASP A 370 -22.71 8.90 -18.60
CA ASP A 370 -22.82 9.29 -17.20
C ASP A 370 -23.84 8.41 -16.48
N PHE A 371 -23.52 8.02 -15.24
CA PHE A 371 -24.37 7.20 -14.38
C PHE A 371 -24.55 7.88 -13.03
N GLU A 372 -25.74 7.77 -12.45
CA GLU A 372 -26.03 8.15 -11.07
C GLU A 372 -26.43 6.88 -10.33
N ILE A 373 -25.71 6.55 -9.27
CA ILE A 373 -25.83 5.27 -8.57
C ILE A 373 -25.88 5.52 -7.07
N ASP A 374 -26.91 4.98 -6.43
CA ASP A 374 -27.01 4.87 -4.98
C ASP A 374 -26.33 3.56 -4.54
N LEU A 375 -25.34 3.66 -3.64
CA LEU A 375 -24.52 2.54 -3.18
C LEU A 375 -24.37 2.59 -1.66
N THR A 376 -24.30 1.42 -1.03
CA THR A 376 -23.82 1.30 0.36
C THR A 376 -22.39 0.79 0.31
N ILE A 377 -21.44 1.60 0.76
CA ILE A 377 -20.03 1.22 0.89
C ILE A 377 -19.69 0.89 2.34
N ASN A 378 -18.75 -0.03 2.58
CA ASN A 378 -18.33 -0.36 3.94
C ASN A 378 -16.81 -0.59 4.08
N SER A 379 -16.36 -0.73 5.33
CA SER A 379 -14.95 -0.88 5.71
C SER A 379 -14.33 -2.27 5.46
N GLN A 380 -15.10 -3.27 5.03
CA GLN A 380 -14.65 -4.68 4.95
C GLN A 380 -14.75 -5.32 3.56
N GLU A 381 -15.46 -4.74 2.59
CA GLU A 381 -15.58 -5.28 1.24
C GLU A 381 -15.52 -4.24 0.12
N TRP A 382 -15.28 -4.75 -1.09
CA TRP A 382 -15.32 -3.94 -2.31
C TRP A 382 -16.77 -3.81 -2.76
N THR A 383 -17.23 -2.59 -2.95
CA THR A 383 -18.57 -2.34 -3.48
C THR A 383 -18.50 -2.28 -5.01
N SER A 384 -19.10 -3.26 -5.68
CA SER A 384 -19.19 -3.26 -7.15
C SER A 384 -20.10 -2.13 -7.62
N THR A 385 -19.59 -1.25 -8.48
CA THR A 385 -20.40 -0.14 -9.04
C THR A 385 -21.27 -0.58 -10.22
N GLY A 386 -20.98 -1.74 -10.82
CA GLY A 386 -21.58 -2.14 -12.10
C GLY A 386 -20.93 -1.48 -13.33
N LEU A 387 -19.87 -0.69 -13.12
CA LEU A 387 -19.20 0.07 -14.16
C LEU A 387 -17.80 -0.48 -14.49
N TRP A 388 -17.39 -0.25 -15.73
CA TRP A 388 -16.09 -0.54 -16.30
C TRP A 388 -15.47 0.76 -16.82
N LEU A 389 -14.18 0.93 -16.56
CA LEU A 389 -13.38 2.00 -17.15
C LEU A 389 -12.42 1.41 -18.18
N PRO A 390 -12.53 1.76 -19.48
CA PRO A 390 -11.59 1.27 -20.48
C PRO A 390 -10.17 1.78 -20.25
N ALA A 391 -9.18 1.02 -20.75
CA ALA A 391 -7.78 1.39 -20.65
C ALA A 391 -7.51 2.76 -21.29
N GLY A 392 -6.78 3.62 -20.58
CA GLY A 392 -6.42 4.96 -21.05
C GLY A 392 -7.55 5.99 -21.08
N VAL A 393 -8.76 5.62 -20.65
CA VAL A 393 -9.89 6.56 -20.54
C VAL A 393 -9.84 7.24 -19.17
N MET A 394 -10.08 8.56 -19.17
CA MET A 394 -10.24 9.35 -17.95
C MET A 394 -11.72 9.42 -17.59
N GLY A 395 -12.07 8.89 -16.42
CA GLY A 395 -13.38 9.03 -15.80
C GLY A 395 -13.38 10.12 -14.73
N GLU A 396 -14.57 10.56 -14.35
CA GLU A 396 -14.76 11.51 -13.25
C GLU A 396 -15.86 11.01 -12.31
N ILE A 397 -15.62 11.11 -11.01
CA ILE A 397 -16.53 10.62 -9.97
C ILE A 397 -16.89 11.79 -9.09
N ILE A 398 -18.18 11.95 -8.86
CA ILE A 398 -18.74 13.02 -8.06
C ILE A 398 -19.53 12.41 -6.91
N ILE A 399 -19.09 12.63 -5.66
CA ILE A 399 -19.76 12.14 -4.45
C ILE A 399 -19.95 13.32 -3.50
N GLU A 400 -21.21 13.67 -3.22
CA GLU A 400 -21.52 14.68 -2.20
C GLU A 400 -21.22 14.13 -0.80
N ASN A 401 -20.50 14.90 0.03
CA ASN A 401 -20.11 14.50 1.39
C ASN A 401 -19.38 13.15 1.44
N VAL A 402 -18.26 13.05 0.72
CA VAL A 402 -17.44 11.84 0.67
C VAL A 402 -17.16 11.27 2.08
N PRO A 403 -17.50 10.00 2.36
CA PRO A 403 -17.14 9.37 3.63
C PRO A 403 -15.62 9.40 3.86
N PRO A 404 -15.16 9.45 5.11
CA PRO A 404 -13.73 9.43 5.41
C PRO A 404 -13.09 8.18 4.81
N SER A 405 -11.85 8.33 4.34
CA SER A 405 -11.03 7.19 3.90
C SER A 405 -11.67 6.35 2.78
N THR A 406 -12.43 7.04 1.91
CA THR A 406 -13.00 6.47 0.68
C THR A 406 -11.95 6.43 -0.42
N PHE A 407 -11.88 5.31 -1.13
CA PHE A 407 -11.04 5.15 -2.31
C PHE A 407 -11.75 4.39 -3.41
N ILE A 408 -11.40 4.73 -4.65
CA ILE A 408 -11.75 3.94 -5.83
C ILE A 408 -10.68 2.89 -6.09
N GLN A 409 -11.12 1.73 -6.56
CA GLN A 409 -10.26 0.71 -7.13
C GLN A 409 -10.72 0.38 -8.56
N ILE A 410 -9.78 0.30 -9.49
CA ILE A 410 -10.01 -0.13 -10.88
C ILE A 410 -9.24 -1.43 -11.10
N GLY A 411 -9.97 -2.51 -11.40
CA GLY A 411 -9.45 -3.87 -11.46
C GLY A 411 -9.70 -4.67 -10.18
N CYS A 412 -9.62 -6.00 -10.29
CA CYS A 412 -9.90 -6.94 -9.19
C CYS A 412 -8.72 -7.88 -8.85
N HIS A 413 -7.65 -7.86 -9.65
CA HIS A 413 -6.54 -8.82 -9.58
C HIS A 413 -5.44 -8.34 -8.62
N ASN A 414 -5.53 -8.76 -7.35
CA ASN A 414 -4.61 -8.35 -6.28
C ASN A 414 -3.34 -9.22 -6.15
N GLU A 415 -3.29 -10.35 -6.87
CA GLU A 415 -2.11 -11.23 -6.93
C GLU A 415 -0.88 -10.47 -7.45
N LYS A 416 0.20 -10.43 -6.67
CA LYS A 416 1.45 -9.77 -7.07
C LYS A 416 2.37 -10.74 -7.82
N ASN A 417 3.01 -10.26 -8.88
CA ASN A 417 3.86 -11.11 -9.74
C ASN A 417 5.24 -11.46 -9.16
N LEU A 418 5.66 -10.90 -8.03
CA LEU A 418 6.98 -11.15 -7.47
C LEU A 418 6.87 -12.05 -6.25
N PRO A 419 7.43 -13.29 -6.29
CA PRO A 419 8.57 -13.73 -7.11
C PRO A 419 8.23 -14.79 -8.19
N LYS A 420 7.10 -14.68 -8.89
CA LYS A 420 6.66 -15.69 -9.88
C LYS A 420 7.65 -15.85 -11.02
N LYS A 421 7.77 -17.09 -11.53
CA LYS A 421 8.69 -17.44 -12.62
C LYS A 421 8.33 -16.68 -13.91
N LEU A 422 9.35 -16.23 -14.62
CA LEU A 422 9.22 -15.60 -15.93
C LEU A 422 9.07 -16.66 -17.04
N PRO A 423 8.43 -16.33 -18.17
CA PRO A 423 7.77 -15.05 -18.45
C PRO A 423 6.39 -14.93 -17.78
N TRP A 424 5.89 -13.72 -17.59
CA TRP A 424 4.59 -13.45 -16.95
C TRP A 424 3.45 -13.37 -17.96
N GLY A 425 2.23 -13.74 -17.54
CA GLY A 425 1.02 -13.63 -18.38
C GLY A 425 0.41 -12.22 -18.43
N ARG A 426 0.81 -11.32 -17.51
CA ARG A 426 0.30 -9.94 -17.41
C ARG A 426 1.31 -9.01 -16.72
N TRP A 427 0.97 -7.72 -16.65
CA TRP A 427 1.70 -6.72 -15.88
C TRP A 427 1.80 -7.09 -14.39
N PRO A 428 2.84 -6.62 -13.66
CA PRO A 428 3.07 -6.98 -12.26
C PRO A 428 1.90 -6.64 -11.34
N SER A 429 1.22 -5.54 -11.66
CA SER A 429 -0.08 -5.16 -11.13
C SER A 429 -0.93 -4.68 -12.30
N THR A 430 -2.23 -4.97 -12.25
CA THR A 430 -3.25 -4.36 -13.13
C THR A 430 -4.27 -3.55 -12.33
N LEU A 431 -3.97 -3.35 -11.04
CA LEU A 431 -4.80 -2.64 -10.08
C LEU A 431 -4.39 -1.17 -10.02
N VAL A 432 -5.37 -0.27 -10.07
CA VAL A 432 -5.19 1.14 -9.76
C VAL A 432 -6.09 1.51 -8.59
N THR A 433 -5.55 2.22 -7.62
CA THR A 433 -6.28 2.69 -6.43
C THR A 433 -6.02 4.17 -6.23
N GLU A 434 -7.09 4.95 -6.12
CA GLU A 434 -7.00 6.41 -5.91
C GLU A 434 -7.93 6.85 -4.78
N PRO A 435 -7.49 7.71 -3.86
CA PRO A 435 -8.36 8.24 -2.83
C PRO A 435 -9.38 9.22 -3.40
N VAL A 436 -10.60 9.19 -2.87
CA VAL A 436 -11.64 10.17 -3.15
C VAL A 436 -11.56 11.23 -2.06
N ILE A 437 -10.88 12.33 -2.34
CA ILE A 437 -10.55 13.38 -1.33
C ILE A 437 -11.34 14.67 -1.53
N SER A 438 -12.07 14.79 -2.63
CA SER A 438 -12.89 15.94 -3.00
C SER A 438 -14.19 15.48 -3.61
N GLU A 439 -15.16 16.38 -3.63
CA GLU A 439 -16.47 16.15 -4.26
C GLU A 439 -16.31 15.64 -5.70
N GLU A 440 -15.36 16.19 -6.46
CA GLU A 440 -15.01 15.76 -7.81
C GLU A 440 -13.62 15.10 -7.80
N THR A 441 -13.51 13.86 -8.28
CA THR A 441 -12.25 13.10 -8.37
C THR A 441 -12.10 12.51 -9.77
N LYS A 442 -10.98 12.80 -10.44
CA LYS A 442 -10.64 12.20 -11.74
C LYS A 442 -9.87 10.91 -11.55
N VAL A 443 -10.18 9.93 -12.38
CA VAL A 443 -9.63 8.57 -12.27
C VAL A 443 -9.29 8.03 -13.65
N GLY A 444 -8.34 7.10 -13.72
CA GLY A 444 -7.92 6.48 -14.96
C GLY A 444 -7.06 5.26 -14.69
N SER A 445 -7.10 4.29 -15.60
CA SER A 445 -6.25 3.10 -15.53
C SER A 445 -5.56 2.85 -16.87
N PRO A 446 -4.25 2.57 -16.90
CA PRO A 446 -3.58 2.19 -18.14
C PRO A 446 -3.93 0.75 -18.58
N TYR A 447 -4.60 -0.01 -17.72
CA TYR A 447 -5.04 -1.39 -17.97
C TYR A 447 -6.53 -1.48 -18.32
N GLY A 448 -7.32 -0.54 -17.81
CA GLY A 448 -8.78 -0.67 -17.71
C GLY A 448 -9.18 -1.65 -16.60
N GLY A 449 -10.48 -1.70 -16.28
CA GLY A 449 -10.98 -2.61 -15.26
C GLY A 449 -12.38 -2.29 -14.77
N ILE A 450 -12.93 -3.22 -13.98
CA ILE A 450 -14.16 -3.01 -13.21
C ILE A 450 -13.87 -1.97 -12.12
N VAL A 451 -14.84 -1.09 -11.90
CA VAL A 451 -14.76 0.01 -10.93
C VAL A 451 -15.42 -0.40 -9.61
N TYR A 452 -14.67 -0.26 -8.52
CA TYR A 452 -15.12 -0.53 -7.16
C TYR A 452 -14.97 0.72 -6.29
N LEU A 453 -15.87 0.87 -5.32
CA LEU A 453 -15.71 1.81 -4.21
C LEU A 453 -15.47 1.06 -2.92
N MET A 454 -14.61 1.63 -2.07
CA MET A 454 -14.22 1.07 -0.80
C MET A 454 -14.12 2.19 0.23
N ASN A 455 -14.44 1.86 1.48
CA ASN A 455 -14.09 2.66 2.64
C ASN A 455 -13.04 1.85 3.42
N GLY A 456 -12.01 2.46 3.99
CA GLY A 456 -11.04 1.69 4.76
C GLY A 456 -10.22 2.55 5.69
N GLU A 457 -10.10 2.09 6.94
CA GLU A 457 -9.25 2.57 8.07
C GLU A 457 -9.85 2.12 9.42
N GLU A 458 -11.06 1.53 9.41
CA GLU A 458 -11.81 1.14 10.59
C GLU A 458 -11.71 -0.37 10.86
N GLU A 459 -11.45 -0.75 12.12
CA GLU A 459 -11.46 -2.15 12.56
C GLU A 459 -12.90 -2.71 12.62
N GLU A 460 -13.87 -1.86 12.93
CA GLU A 460 -15.29 -2.21 12.95
C GLU A 460 -15.92 -2.03 11.56
N LEU A 461 -16.98 -2.80 11.28
CA LEU A 461 -17.76 -2.62 10.07
C LEU A 461 -18.58 -1.34 10.17
N ILE A 462 -18.26 -0.35 9.34
CA ILE A 462 -19.03 0.88 9.19
C ILE A 462 -19.54 0.96 7.76
N SER A 463 -20.84 1.22 7.60
CA SER A 463 -21.49 1.35 6.31
C SER A 463 -21.94 2.79 6.06
N TYR A 464 -21.79 3.26 4.82
CA TYR A 464 -22.19 4.58 4.37
C TYR A 464 -23.04 4.45 3.10
N ASP A 465 -24.24 5.01 3.14
CA ASP A 465 -25.06 5.20 1.95
C ASP A 465 -24.59 6.46 1.23
N ILE A 466 -24.20 6.30 -0.04
CA ILE A 466 -23.68 7.38 -0.88
C ILE A 466 -24.49 7.48 -2.17
N HIS A 467 -24.63 8.71 -2.65
CA HIS A 467 -25.08 8.99 -4.01
C HIS A 467 -23.86 9.41 -4.83
N ALA A 468 -23.54 8.65 -5.87
CA ALA A 468 -22.35 8.85 -6.68
C ALA A 468 -22.73 9.05 -8.15
N LYS A 469 -22.18 10.12 -8.76
CA LYS A 469 -22.23 10.32 -10.20
C LYS A 469 -20.91 9.92 -10.84
N PHE A 470 -20.96 9.03 -11.81
CA PHE A 470 -19.82 8.54 -12.58
C PHE A 470 -19.92 9.07 -14.00
N CYS A 471 -18.98 9.90 -14.44
CA CYS A 471 -18.95 10.47 -15.78
C CYS A 471 -17.91 9.76 -16.66
N ASN A 472 -18.29 9.45 -17.91
CA ASN A 472 -17.44 8.81 -18.91
C ASN A 472 -17.02 7.36 -18.60
N PHE A 473 -17.99 6.54 -18.17
CA PHE A 473 -17.82 5.10 -17.92
C PHE A 473 -18.73 4.27 -18.85
N CYS A 474 -18.60 2.94 -18.86
CA CYS A 474 -19.61 2.04 -19.42
C CYS A 474 -20.02 0.98 -18.40
N GLU A 475 -21.13 0.30 -18.61
CA GLU A 475 -21.49 -0.88 -17.83
C GLU A 475 -20.64 -2.10 -18.23
N PHE A 476 -20.76 -3.21 -17.50
CA PHE A 476 -20.19 -4.51 -17.86
C PHE A 476 -21.22 -5.64 -17.68
N PRO A 477 -21.03 -6.81 -18.33
CA PRO A 477 -21.89 -7.98 -18.13
C PRO A 477 -22.03 -8.35 -16.66
N ARG A 478 -23.20 -8.08 -16.08
CA ARG A 478 -23.46 -8.26 -14.66
C ARG A 478 -24.76 -9.00 -14.44
N PHE A 479 -24.66 -10.15 -13.78
CA PHE A 479 -25.82 -10.89 -13.29
C PHE A 479 -25.94 -10.68 -11.79
N VAL A 480 -27.09 -10.19 -11.33
CA VAL A 480 -27.43 -10.13 -9.91
C VAL A 480 -28.60 -11.08 -9.67
N LEU A 481 -28.44 -12.03 -8.75
CA LEU A 481 -29.47 -13.00 -8.41
C LEU A 481 -30.76 -12.27 -7.99
N GLU A 482 -31.89 -12.66 -8.57
CA GLU A 482 -33.22 -12.03 -8.36
C GLU A 482 -33.41 -10.61 -8.94
N ALA A 483 -32.46 -10.11 -9.76
CA ALA A 483 -32.62 -8.86 -10.52
C ALA A 483 -32.44 -9.08 -12.03
N ASP A 484 -32.95 -8.14 -12.85
CA ASP A 484 -32.93 -8.24 -14.31
C ASP A 484 -31.73 -7.52 -14.96
N THR A 485 -30.58 -7.46 -14.27
CA THR A 485 -29.39 -6.73 -14.76
C THR A 485 -28.71 -7.43 -15.94
N TRP A 486 -28.84 -8.76 -16.03
CA TRP A 486 -28.13 -9.56 -17.03
C TRP A 486 -28.67 -9.33 -18.45
N THR A 487 -29.99 -9.18 -18.57
CA THR A 487 -30.65 -8.99 -19.87
C THR A 487 -30.11 -7.77 -20.61
N ASP A 488 -29.86 -6.70 -19.87
CA ASP A 488 -29.41 -5.41 -20.41
C ASP A 488 -27.89 -5.35 -20.63
N THR A 489 -27.10 -6.14 -19.88
CA THR A 489 -25.64 -5.99 -19.84
C THR A 489 -24.85 -7.13 -20.51
N LYS A 490 -25.44 -8.31 -20.73
CA LYS A 490 -24.73 -9.52 -21.22
C LYS A 490 -23.96 -9.33 -22.54
N ASP A 491 -24.47 -8.47 -23.42
CA ASP A 491 -23.96 -8.25 -24.77
C ASP A 491 -22.92 -7.12 -24.82
N ILE A 492 -22.63 -6.47 -23.69
CA ILE A 492 -21.59 -5.44 -23.62
C ILE A 492 -20.22 -6.08 -23.84
N GLU A 493 -19.45 -5.50 -24.76
CA GLU A 493 -18.15 -5.99 -25.19
C GLU A 493 -17.01 -5.48 -24.31
N VAL A 494 -17.02 -5.85 -23.03
CA VAL A 494 -15.87 -5.68 -22.13
C VAL A 494 -15.27 -7.04 -21.75
N PRO A 495 -14.03 -7.10 -21.25
CA PRO A 495 -13.35 -8.37 -21.04
C PRO A 495 -13.83 -9.16 -19.82
N TRP A 496 -14.35 -8.50 -18.78
CA TRP A 496 -14.74 -9.11 -17.50
C TRP A 496 -16.18 -8.77 -17.13
N GLY A 497 -16.80 -9.69 -16.38
CA GLY A 497 -18.09 -9.44 -15.75
C GLY A 497 -18.22 -10.12 -14.39
N GLU A 498 -19.36 -9.90 -13.73
CA GLU A 498 -19.64 -10.42 -12.39
C GLU A 498 -20.96 -11.18 -12.31
N ILE A 499 -20.97 -12.24 -11.50
CA ILE A 499 -22.16 -12.91 -10.99
C ILE A 499 -22.24 -12.59 -9.50
N GLU A 500 -23.31 -11.94 -9.08
CA GLU A 500 -23.53 -11.54 -7.70
C GLU A 500 -24.71 -12.32 -7.11
N THR A 501 -24.48 -12.91 -5.93
CA THR A 501 -25.50 -13.58 -5.12
C THR A 501 -25.55 -12.94 -3.73
N SER A 502 -26.38 -13.48 -2.84
CA SER A 502 -26.46 -13.05 -1.44
C SER A 502 -25.16 -13.30 -0.67
N ASN A 503 -24.38 -14.32 -1.04
CA ASN A 503 -23.18 -14.73 -0.29
C ASN A 503 -21.86 -14.54 -1.05
N VAL A 504 -21.88 -14.47 -2.39
CA VAL A 504 -20.65 -14.48 -3.20
C VAL A 504 -20.77 -13.63 -4.45
N ILE A 505 -19.65 -13.04 -4.86
CA ILE A 505 -19.45 -12.40 -6.16
C ILE A 505 -18.36 -13.17 -6.91
N VAL A 506 -18.68 -13.66 -8.11
CA VAL A 506 -17.74 -14.34 -8.99
C VAL A 506 -17.40 -13.43 -10.16
N THR A 507 -16.13 -13.02 -10.26
CA THR A 507 -15.59 -12.20 -11.35
C THR A 507 -14.83 -13.09 -12.32
N MET A 508 -15.27 -13.17 -13.57
CA MET A 508 -14.64 -14.01 -14.60
C MET A 508 -14.71 -13.33 -15.98
N PRO A 509 -13.96 -13.82 -16.98
CA PRO A 509 -14.04 -13.26 -18.33
C PRO A 509 -15.47 -13.30 -18.88
N SER A 510 -15.90 -12.22 -19.51
CA SER A 510 -17.28 -12.10 -20.03
C SER A 510 -17.61 -13.17 -21.07
N GLU A 511 -16.61 -13.67 -21.79
CA GLU A 511 -16.80 -14.80 -22.70
C GLU A 511 -17.17 -16.11 -21.99
N ASN A 512 -16.66 -16.36 -20.78
CA ASN A 512 -17.00 -17.53 -19.98
C ASN A 512 -18.41 -17.36 -19.37
N LEU A 513 -18.75 -16.17 -18.90
CA LEU A 513 -20.10 -15.86 -18.42
C LEU A 513 -21.17 -16.15 -19.48
N ARG A 514 -20.92 -15.76 -20.74
CA ARG A 514 -21.85 -15.99 -21.84
C ARG A 514 -21.98 -17.47 -22.26
N LYS A 515 -21.07 -18.35 -21.85
CA LYS A 515 -21.08 -19.78 -22.19
C LYS A 515 -21.88 -20.63 -21.21
N ILE A 516 -22.23 -20.10 -20.04
CA ILE A 516 -22.87 -20.85 -18.96
C ILE A 516 -24.34 -20.44 -18.75
N ASP A 517 -25.11 -21.32 -18.10
CA ASP A 517 -26.41 -20.94 -17.52
C ASP A 517 -26.15 -20.18 -16.21
N VAL A 518 -26.07 -18.84 -16.33
CA VAL A 518 -25.66 -17.95 -15.24
C VAL A 518 -26.60 -18.04 -14.03
N GLU A 519 -27.91 -18.17 -14.26
CA GLU A 519 -28.90 -18.26 -13.18
C GLU A 519 -28.78 -19.60 -12.43
N ALA A 520 -28.64 -20.71 -13.16
CA ALA A 520 -28.44 -22.03 -12.55
C ALA A 520 -27.13 -22.08 -11.75
N PHE A 521 -26.05 -21.53 -12.31
CA PHE A 521 -24.76 -21.43 -11.63
C PHE A 521 -24.87 -20.60 -10.35
N ALA A 522 -25.45 -19.39 -10.42
CA ALA A 522 -25.62 -18.48 -9.29
C ALA A 522 -26.42 -19.11 -8.14
N LYS A 523 -27.55 -19.77 -8.45
CA LYS A 523 -28.36 -20.47 -7.43
C LYS A 523 -27.59 -21.61 -6.78
N LYS A 524 -26.81 -22.36 -7.55
CA LYS A 524 -26.06 -23.52 -7.05
C LYS A 524 -24.92 -23.11 -6.13
N ILE A 525 -24.11 -22.12 -6.53
CA ILE A 525 -23.00 -21.63 -5.70
C ILE A 525 -23.52 -20.99 -4.40
N ASP A 526 -24.57 -20.17 -4.49
CA ASP A 526 -25.18 -19.53 -3.32
C ASP A 526 -25.74 -20.58 -2.34
N SER A 527 -26.38 -21.64 -2.86
CA SER A 527 -26.88 -22.75 -2.04
C SER A 527 -25.75 -23.53 -1.36
N LEU A 528 -24.61 -23.75 -2.02
CA LEU A 528 -23.47 -24.47 -1.43
C LEU A 528 -22.81 -23.63 -0.32
N ILE A 529 -22.58 -22.35 -0.57
CA ILE A 529 -22.00 -21.43 0.43
C ILE A 529 -22.95 -21.26 1.61
N SER A 530 -24.27 -21.17 1.36
CA SER A 530 -25.28 -21.19 2.42
C SER A 530 -25.24 -22.49 3.24
N CYS A 531 -24.91 -23.63 2.64
CA CYS A 531 -24.73 -24.87 3.41
C CYS A 531 -23.50 -24.81 4.32
N ILE A 532 -22.41 -24.20 3.88
CA ILE A 532 -21.22 -23.96 4.70
C ILE A 532 -21.55 -23.01 5.85
N LYS A 533 -22.24 -21.89 5.55
CA LYS A 533 -22.73 -20.93 6.56
C LYS A 533 -23.47 -21.64 7.69
N ASN A 534 -24.50 -22.40 7.32
CA ASN A 534 -25.35 -23.13 8.25
C ASN A 534 -24.58 -24.23 9.00
N TYR A 535 -23.56 -24.82 8.39
CA TYR A 535 -22.76 -25.86 9.01
C TYR A 535 -21.81 -25.31 10.08
N LEU A 536 -21.19 -24.16 9.83
CA LEU A 536 -20.28 -23.50 10.76
C LEU A 536 -21.02 -22.66 11.81
N ASP A 537 -22.26 -22.25 11.53
CA ASP A 537 -23.08 -21.36 12.37
C ASP A 537 -22.37 -20.03 12.67
N ILE A 538 -21.74 -19.46 11.63
CA ILE A 538 -21.03 -18.19 11.70
C ILE A 538 -21.72 -17.19 10.78
N GLU A 539 -22.16 -16.08 11.35
CA GLU A 539 -22.66 -14.93 10.60
C GLU A 539 -21.50 -14.06 10.07
N TRP A 540 -21.72 -13.46 8.90
CA TRP A 540 -20.85 -12.48 8.27
C TRP A 540 -21.70 -11.47 7.51
N GLU A 541 -21.15 -10.27 7.32
CA GLU A 541 -21.88 -9.11 6.77
C GLU A 541 -21.40 -8.70 5.38
N TYR A 542 -20.45 -9.43 4.78
CA TYR A 542 -19.87 -9.15 3.46
C TYR A 542 -20.03 -10.32 2.47
N LYS A 543 -19.86 -10.06 1.18
CA LYS A 543 -19.85 -11.09 0.13
C LYS A 543 -18.43 -11.61 -0.13
N PHE A 544 -18.28 -12.94 -0.20
CA PHE A 544 -17.02 -13.54 -0.65
C PHE A 544 -16.76 -13.17 -2.11
N ARG A 545 -15.50 -12.95 -2.48
CA ARG A 545 -15.12 -12.69 -3.86
C ARG A 545 -14.28 -13.82 -4.41
N ILE A 546 -14.66 -14.30 -5.59
CA ILE A 546 -13.93 -15.31 -6.35
C ILE A 546 -13.49 -14.65 -7.66
N ILE A 547 -12.19 -14.62 -7.91
CA ILE A 547 -11.61 -14.05 -9.13
C ILE A 547 -10.81 -15.11 -9.88
N PHE A 548 -10.60 -14.89 -11.18
CA PHE A 548 -9.72 -15.72 -12.00
C PHE A 548 -8.57 -14.87 -12.51
N ASP A 549 -7.33 -15.37 -12.39
CA ASP A 549 -6.14 -14.63 -12.79
C ASP A 549 -5.21 -15.54 -13.60
N VAL A 550 -4.58 -15.00 -14.66
CA VAL A 550 -3.56 -15.71 -15.45
C VAL A 550 -2.28 -15.99 -14.66
N MET A 551 -2.11 -15.33 -13.52
CA MET A 551 -0.94 -15.48 -12.66
C MET A 551 -1.12 -16.54 -11.56
N VAL A 552 -2.33 -17.05 -11.32
CA VAL A 552 -2.53 -18.14 -10.37
C VAL A 552 -2.16 -19.45 -11.06
N ASP A 553 -1.35 -20.27 -10.37
CA ASP A 553 -0.91 -21.56 -10.89
C ASP A 553 -2.13 -22.51 -10.99
N PRO A 554 -2.33 -23.19 -12.13
CA PRO A 554 -3.49 -24.06 -12.34
C PRO A 554 -3.60 -25.15 -11.26
N GLY A 555 -4.78 -25.27 -10.66
CA GLY A 555 -5.05 -26.24 -9.59
C GLY A 555 -4.50 -25.87 -8.20
N GLU A 556 -3.86 -24.70 -8.06
CA GLU A 556 -3.31 -24.18 -6.81
C GLU A 556 -3.95 -22.82 -6.45
N PRO A 557 -5.23 -22.79 -6.02
CA PRO A 557 -5.91 -21.53 -5.73
C PRO A 557 -5.30 -20.80 -4.53
N SER A 558 -5.30 -19.47 -4.61
CA SER A 558 -4.89 -18.58 -3.53
C SER A 558 -6.08 -18.30 -2.61
N ILE A 559 -6.02 -18.84 -1.39
CA ILE A 559 -7.06 -18.68 -0.36
C ILE A 559 -6.79 -17.38 0.40
N SER A 560 -7.23 -16.26 -0.18
CA SER A 560 -7.22 -14.94 0.44
C SER A 560 -8.56 -14.23 0.20
N TYR A 561 -8.64 -12.93 0.46
CA TYR A 561 -9.77 -12.12 -0.02
C TYR A 561 -9.26 -11.15 -1.11
N PRO A 562 -9.69 -11.32 -2.38
CA PRO A 562 -10.51 -12.40 -2.93
C PRO A 562 -9.81 -13.77 -2.98
N ILE A 563 -10.61 -14.83 -3.12
CA ILE A 563 -10.15 -16.17 -3.45
C ILE A 563 -9.82 -16.18 -4.94
N ALA A 564 -8.58 -16.52 -5.31
CA ALA A 564 -8.13 -16.45 -6.69
C ALA A 564 -7.85 -17.84 -7.27
N PHE A 565 -8.39 -18.10 -8.46
CA PHE A 565 -8.16 -19.31 -9.26
C PHE A 565 -7.41 -18.98 -10.55
N SER A 566 -6.80 -19.98 -11.19
CA SER A 566 -6.23 -19.77 -12.51
C SER A 566 -7.33 -19.55 -13.54
N THR A 567 -7.14 -18.64 -14.49
CA THR A 567 -8.04 -18.55 -15.66
C THR A 567 -8.15 -19.87 -16.45
N LEU A 568 -7.16 -20.75 -16.35
CA LEU A 568 -7.20 -22.09 -16.94
C LEU A 568 -8.13 -23.06 -16.20
N ASP A 569 -8.54 -22.71 -14.96
CA ASP A 569 -9.37 -23.56 -14.11
C ASP A 569 -10.87 -23.23 -14.23
N ILE A 570 -11.25 -22.19 -15.00
CA ILE A 570 -12.65 -21.71 -15.09
C ILE A 570 -13.59 -22.85 -15.50
N ASP A 571 -13.26 -23.57 -16.58
CA ASP A 571 -14.11 -24.65 -17.09
C ASP A 571 -14.24 -25.77 -16.06
N HIS A 572 -13.16 -26.10 -15.34
CA HIS A 572 -13.19 -27.11 -14.29
C HIS A 572 -14.01 -26.67 -13.07
N VAL A 573 -13.93 -25.40 -12.67
CA VAL A 573 -14.78 -24.84 -11.60
C VAL A 573 -16.25 -24.93 -12.01
N VAL A 574 -16.59 -24.50 -13.23
CA VAL A 574 -17.96 -24.55 -13.76
C VAL A 574 -18.48 -25.99 -13.85
N GLU A 575 -17.69 -26.92 -14.39
CA GLU A 575 -18.01 -28.35 -14.45
C GLU A 575 -18.22 -28.96 -13.08
N GLY A 576 -17.47 -28.50 -12.07
CA GLY A 576 -17.57 -28.93 -10.68
C GLY A 576 -18.98 -28.77 -10.10
N PHE A 577 -19.74 -27.77 -10.54
CA PHE A 577 -21.13 -27.55 -10.12
C PHE A 577 -22.13 -28.56 -10.71
N ASN A 578 -21.74 -29.25 -11.79
CA ASN A 578 -22.52 -30.36 -12.34
C ASN A 578 -22.12 -31.69 -11.69
N SER A 579 -20.80 -31.92 -11.53
CA SER A 579 -20.24 -33.09 -10.88
C SER A 579 -19.09 -32.66 -9.98
N PRO A 580 -19.18 -32.82 -8.65
CA PRO A 580 -18.15 -32.40 -7.71
C PRO A 580 -16.76 -32.92 -8.11
N ASN A 581 -15.80 -32.01 -8.15
CA ASN A 581 -14.40 -32.27 -8.47
C ASN A 581 -13.49 -31.50 -7.51
N LYS A 582 -12.17 -31.66 -7.68
CA LYS A 582 -11.16 -30.94 -6.90
C LYS A 582 -11.40 -29.43 -6.85
N TYR A 583 -11.66 -28.79 -7.99
CA TYR A 583 -11.77 -27.33 -8.09
C TYR A 583 -12.97 -26.76 -7.32
N LEU A 584 -14.14 -27.40 -7.43
CA LEU A 584 -15.28 -27.01 -6.60
C LEU A 584 -15.00 -27.27 -5.12
N PHE A 585 -14.35 -28.39 -4.79
CA PHE A 585 -13.97 -28.69 -3.41
C PHE A 585 -13.05 -27.61 -2.83
N ASP A 586 -11.97 -27.25 -3.54
CA ASP A 586 -11.03 -26.23 -3.12
C ASP A 586 -11.68 -24.85 -2.97
N LEU A 587 -12.62 -24.49 -3.85
CA LEU A 587 -13.41 -23.26 -3.75
C LEU A 587 -14.19 -23.22 -2.43
N LEU A 588 -14.91 -24.30 -2.14
CA LEU A 588 -15.70 -24.41 -0.91
C LEU A 588 -14.83 -24.44 0.34
N VAL A 589 -13.66 -25.09 0.27
CA VAL A 589 -12.64 -25.06 1.33
C VAL A 589 -12.11 -23.64 1.53
N GLY A 590 -11.81 -22.91 0.45
CA GLY A 590 -11.36 -21.53 0.51
C GLY A 590 -12.37 -20.62 1.20
N VAL A 591 -13.65 -20.72 0.82
CA VAL A 591 -14.73 -19.98 1.49
C VAL A 591 -14.81 -20.32 2.97
N ALA A 592 -14.81 -21.61 3.32
CA ALA A 592 -14.84 -22.05 4.72
C ALA A 592 -13.62 -21.57 5.51
N ALA A 593 -12.42 -21.58 4.92
CA ALA A 593 -11.20 -21.10 5.54
C ALA A 593 -11.22 -19.59 5.76
N SER A 594 -11.74 -18.82 4.79
CA SER A 594 -11.93 -17.36 4.92
C SER A 594 -12.89 -17.02 6.06
N ILE A 595 -14.00 -17.75 6.22
CA ILE A 595 -14.93 -17.59 7.36
C ILE A 595 -14.20 -17.80 8.69
N LEU A 596 -13.31 -18.80 8.74
CA LEU A 596 -12.58 -19.18 9.95
C LEU A 596 -11.33 -18.33 10.23
N GLN A 597 -11.02 -17.30 9.44
CA GLN A 597 -9.88 -16.42 9.73
C GLN A 597 -9.99 -15.75 11.10
N THR A 598 -11.21 -15.41 11.53
CA THR A 598 -11.47 -14.82 12.85
C THR A 598 -11.56 -15.85 13.98
N ALA A 599 -11.45 -17.14 13.68
CA ALA A 599 -11.52 -18.20 14.69
C ALA A 599 -10.13 -18.45 15.30
N TRP A 600 -10.07 -18.54 16.64
CA TRP A 600 -8.84 -18.79 17.39
C TRP A 600 -8.42 -20.27 17.35
N VAL A 601 -8.05 -20.74 16.16
CA VAL A 601 -7.72 -22.14 15.86
C VAL A 601 -6.48 -22.17 14.95
N ASP A 602 -5.56 -23.10 15.20
CA ASP A 602 -4.35 -23.25 14.39
C ASP A 602 -4.65 -23.64 12.93
N ASP A 603 -3.80 -23.24 11.99
CA ASP A 603 -4.07 -23.37 10.56
C ASP A 603 -4.30 -24.80 10.08
N VAL A 604 -3.61 -25.79 10.66
CA VAL A 604 -3.82 -27.21 10.31
C VAL A 604 -5.24 -27.63 10.68
N THR A 605 -5.66 -27.32 11.89
CA THR A 605 -7.02 -27.62 12.37
C THR A 605 -8.07 -26.82 11.59
N LYS A 606 -7.78 -25.55 11.26
CA LYS A 606 -8.65 -24.68 10.45
C LYS A 606 -8.91 -25.26 9.06
N MET A 607 -7.87 -25.70 8.36
CA MET A 607 -8.00 -26.32 7.04
C MET A 607 -8.75 -27.65 7.10
N ALA A 608 -8.57 -28.44 8.16
CA ALA A 608 -9.33 -29.68 8.36
C ALA A 608 -10.82 -29.42 8.60
N ILE A 609 -11.18 -28.46 9.46
CA ILE A 609 -12.58 -28.05 9.68
C ILE A 609 -13.20 -27.50 8.39
N SER A 610 -12.45 -26.67 7.65
CA SER A 610 -12.87 -26.11 6.36
C SER A 610 -13.20 -27.20 5.34
N SER A 611 -12.33 -28.21 5.26
CA SER A 611 -12.51 -29.38 4.39
C SER A 611 -13.72 -30.23 4.80
N VAL A 612 -13.95 -30.41 6.10
CA VAL A 612 -15.14 -31.09 6.63
C VAL A 612 -16.40 -30.31 6.29
N ALA A 613 -16.40 -28.99 6.43
CA ALA A 613 -17.54 -28.13 6.10
C ALA A 613 -17.87 -28.17 4.61
N ALA A 614 -16.86 -28.07 3.74
CA ALA A 614 -17.01 -28.22 2.30
C ALA A 614 -17.57 -29.60 1.93
N SER A 615 -17.05 -30.66 2.55
CA SER A 615 -17.54 -32.04 2.36
C SER A 615 -19.00 -32.20 2.78
N ALA A 616 -19.39 -31.65 3.93
CA ALA A 616 -20.76 -31.70 4.43
C ALA A 616 -21.73 -30.96 3.49
N ALA A 617 -21.34 -29.78 2.99
CA ALA A 617 -22.10 -29.03 2.01
C ALA A 617 -22.30 -29.83 0.70
N LEU A 618 -21.23 -30.45 0.19
CA LEU A 618 -21.30 -31.29 -1.00
C LEU A 618 -22.18 -32.53 -0.79
N THR A 619 -22.05 -33.25 0.32
CA THR A 619 -22.90 -34.41 0.63
C THR A 619 -24.38 -34.04 0.74
N LYS A 620 -24.70 -32.83 1.22
CA LYS A 620 -26.08 -32.33 1.30
C LYS A 620 -26.68 -32.03 -0.08
N VAL A 621 -25.86 -31.54 -1.01
CA VAL A 621 -26.31 -31.07 -2.33
C VAL A 621 -26.21 -32.16 -3.41
N TYR A 622 -25.26 -33.08 -3.30
CA TYR A 622 -24.99 -34.13 -4.29
C TYR A 622 -25.18 -35.52 -3.66
N GLN A 623 -26.23 -36.21 -4.11
CA GLN A 623 -26.55 -37.55 -3.62
C GLN A 623 -25.44 -38.55 -3.95
N GLY A 624 -25.00 -39.32 -2.96
CA GLY A 624 -23.96 -40.33 -3.13
C GLY A 624 -22.53 -39.78 -3.19
N PHE A 625 -22.34 -38.47 -3.03
CA PHE A 625 -21.01 -37.87 -2.92
C PHE A 625 -20.27 -38.38 -1.67
N SER A 626 -18.99 -38.70 -1.84
CA SER A 626 -18.07 -39.01 -0.74
C SER A 626 -16.77 -38.24 -0.95
N PRO A 627 -16.28 -37.48 0.06
CA PRO A 627 -15.02 -36.77 -0.05
C PRO A 627 -13.81 -37.73 -0.19
N MET A 628 -13.97 -38.99 0.24
CA MET A 628 -12.93 -40.02 0.09
C MET A 628 -12.72 -40.47 -1.36
N LEU A 629 -13.65 -40.15 -2.25
CA LEU A 629 -13.64 -40.56 -3.65
C LEU A 629 -13.30 -39.41 -4.60
N LEU A 630 -13.00 -38.21 -4.08
CA LEU A 630 -12.52 -37.11 -4.89
C LEU A 630 -11.13 -37.43 -5.44
N GLU A 631 -11.02 -37.49 -6.76
CA GLU A 631 -9.73 -37.62 -7.45
C GLU A 631 -8.92 -36.32 -7.31
N ASP A 632 -7.60 -36.45 -7.27
CA ASP A 632 -6.63 -35.35 -7.20
C ASP A 632 -6.76 -34.41 -5.97
N VAL A 633 -7.48 -34.81 -4.93
CA VAL A 633 -7.57 -34.09 -3.65
C VAL A 633 -6.72 -34.78 -2.58
N GLU A 634 -5.72 -34.08 -2.08
CA GLU A 634 -5.04 -34.45 -0.85
C GLU A 634 -5.77 -33.84 0.35
N LEU A 635 -6.47 -34.69 1.12
CA LEU A 635 -7.19 -34.23 2.30
C LEU A 635 -6.20 -33.81 3.40
N PRO A 636 -6.43 -32.68 4.09
CA PRO A 636 -5.48 -32.15 5.06
C PRO A 636 -5.35 -33.09 6.28
N PRO A 637 -4.24 -32.97 7.03
CA PRO A 637 -4.11 -33.65 8.32
C PRO A 637 -5.33 -33.37 9.21
N LEU A 638 -5.73 -34.36 10.01
CA LEU A 638 -6.94 -34.38 10.87
C LEU A 638 -8.27 -34.53 10.13
N PHE A 639 -8.31 -34.45 8.80
CA PHE A 639 -9.57 -34.56 8.07
C PHE A 639 -10.34 -35.83 8.43
N HIS A 640 -9.68 -37.00 8.37
CA HIS A 640 -10.36 -38.29 8.56
C HIS A 640 -10.96 -38.41 9.96
N GLU A 641 -10.24 -37.98 10.99
CA GLU A 641 -10.72 -37.97 12.37
C GLU A 641 -11.90 -37.01 12.55
N LEU A 642 -11.79 -35.79 12.03
CA LEU A 642 -12.87 -34.79 12.15
C LEU A 642 -14.11 -35.18 11.32
N TRP A 643 -13.92 -35.78 10.15
CA TRP A 643 -14.99 -36.33 9.33
C TRP A 643 -15.68 -37.52 10.03
N GLU A 644 -14.92 -38.38 10.71
CA GLU A 644 -15.49 -39.47 11.51
C GLU A 644 -16.36 -38.93 12.65
N ILE A 645 -15.89 -37.90 13.36
CA ILE A 645 -16.67 -37.21 14.41
C ILE A 645 -17.94 -36.61 13.82
N HIS A 646 -17.84 -35.91 12.68
CA HIS A 646 -19.00 -35.33 11.98
C HIS A 646 -20.06 -36.39 11.66
N ILE A 647 -19.67 -37.52 11.06
CA ILE A 647 -20.61 -38.54 10.59
C ILE A 647 -21.18 -39.39 11.72
N LYS A 648 -20.37 -39.74 12.74
CA LYS A 648 -20.76 -40.73 13.76
C LYS A 648 -21.25 -40.14 15.08
N CYS A 649 -20.93 -38.88 15.38
CA CYS A 649 -21.21 -38.29 16.69
C CYS A 649 -22.32 -37.23 16.63
N ASP A 650 -22.00 -36.04 16.14
CA ASP A 650 -22.92 -34.89 16.07
C ASP A 650 -22.45 -33.94 14.96
N GLU A 651 -23.27 -33.79 13.92
CA GLU A 651 -22.97 -32.92 12.78
C GLU A 651 -22.86 -31.44 13.16
N THR A 652 -23.45 -31.03 14.30
CA THR A 652 -23.46 -29.65 14.81
C THR A 652 -22.31 -29.37 15.79
N LEU A 653 -21.46 -30.36 16.08
CA LEU A 653 -20.45 -30.24 17.12
C LEU A 653 -19.41 -29.15 16.82
N PHE A 654 -18.97 -29.03 15.56
CA PHE A 654 -17.96 -28.04 15.20
C PHE A 654 -18.47 -26.61 15.30
N ALA A 655 -19.72 -26.34 14.91
CA ALA A 655 -20.37 -25.04 15.14
C ALA A 655 -20.35 -24.65 16.63
N LYS A 656 -20.79 -25.57 17.51
CA LYS A 656 -20.79 -25.34 18.97
C LYS A 656 -19.38 -25.08 19.52
N VAL A 657 -18.38 -25.80 19.01
CA VAL A 657 -16.97 -25.63 19.42
C VAL A 657 -16.43 -24.28 18.98
N LEU A 658 -16.69 -23.87 17.74
CA LEU A 658 -16.25 -22.57 17.22
C LEU A 658 -16.91 -21.42 17.99
N ALA A 659 -18.21 -21.52 18.29
CA ALA A 659 -18.91 -20.54 19.12
C ALA A 659 -18.25 -20.41 20.51
N ALA A 660 -17.97 -21.54 21.18
CA ALA A 660 -17.32 -21.53 22.49
C ALA A 660 -15.89 -20.95 22.48
N ILE A 661 -15.11 -21.22 21.42
CA ILE A 661 -13.76 -20.67 21.26
C ILE A 661 -13.80 -19.15 21.05
N ARG A 662 -14.79 -18.65 20.30
CA ARG A 662 -14.97 -17.21 20.08
C ARG A 662 -15.40 -16.47 21.35
N GLU A 663 -16.26 -17.08 22.17
CA GLU A 663 -16.68 -16.50 23.45
C GLU A 663 -15.56 -16.44 24.51
N SER A 664 -14.55 -17.30 24.42
CA SER A 664 -13.47 -17.39 25.43
C SER A 664 -12.34 -16.34 25.26
N ALA A 665 -12.62 -15.19 24.63
CA ALA A 665 -11.65 -14.19 24.17
C ALA A 665 -10.68 -13.61 25.23
N LEU A 666 -10.90 -13.87 26.52
CA LEU A 666 -10.13 -13.28 27.62
C LEU A 666 -8.73 -13.91 27.87
N GLN A 667 -8.38 -15.03 27.22
CA GLN A 667 -7.10 -15.75 27.44
C GLN A 667 -6.56 -16.45 26.17
N GLN A 668 -6.56 -15.74 25.04
CA GLN A 668 -6.14 -16.30 23.75
C GLN A 668 -4.60 -16.23 23.59
N SER A 669 -3.97 -17.38 23.35
CA SER A 669 -2.51 -17.55 23.11
C SER A 669 -2.24 -17.71 21.62
N ASP A 670 -1.31 -16.94 21.06
CA ASP A 670 -0.90 -16.98 19.64
C ASP A 670 -0.09 -18.23 19.28
N VAL A 671 0.19 -19.10 20.26
CA VAL A 671 1.00 -20.30 20.08
C VAL A 671 0.11 -21.41 19.47
N PRO A 672 0.44 -21.95 18.27
CA PRO A 672 -0.38 -22.97 17.60
C PRO A 672 -0.63 -24.23 18.44
N GLU A 673 0.33 -24.63 19.28
CA GLU A 673 0.19 -25.75 20.19
C GLU A 673 -0.86 -25.48 21.28
N ASP A 674 -0.94 -24.25 21.79
CA ASP A 674 -1.95 -23.86 22.79
C ASP A 674 -3.35 -23.81 22.17
N MET A 675 -3.47 -23.28 20.95
CA MET A 675 -4.72 -23.31 20.18
C MET A 675 -5.20 -24.75 19.97
N TRP A 676 -4.30 -25.66 19.58
CA TRP A 676 -4.61 -27.07 19.43
C TRP A 676 -5.09 -27.71 20.73
N ILE A 677 -4.40 -27.46 21.84
CA ILE A 677 -4.78 -27.96 23.17
C ILE A 677 -6.17 -27.45 23.56
N SER A 678 -6.43 -26.16 23.33
CA SER A 678 -7.72 -25.53 23.59
C SER A 678 -8.82 -26.19 22.78
N PHE A 679 -8.62 -26.34 21.46
CA PHE A 679 -9.55 -26.99 20.55
C PHE A 679 -9.90 -28.42 21.00
N VAL A 680 -8.91 -29.27 21.29
CA VAL A 680 -9.14 -30.66 21.72
C VAL A 680 -9.97 -30.72 23.01
N ARG A 681 -9.69 -29.84 23.98
CA ARG A 681 -10.44 -29.78 25.25
C ARG A 681 -11.87 -29.37 24.99
N THR A 682 -12.07 -28.27 24.27
CA THR A 682 -13.40 -27.71 23.98
C THR A 682 -14.24 -28.70 23.19
N LEU A 683 -13.67 -29.32 22.15
CA LEU A 683 -14.32 -30.37 21.36
C LEU A 683 -14.78 -31.54 22.22
N SER A 684 -13.90 -32.05 23.09
CA SER A 684 -14.23 -33.20 23.95
C SER A 684 -15.27 -32.85 25.01
N GLN A 685 -15.17 -31.67 25.62
CA GLN A 685 -16.11 -31.20 26.64
C GLN A 685 -17.51 -30.96 26.08
N ILE A 686 -17.61 -30.28 24.94
CA ILE A 686 -18.91 -30.01 24.29
C ILE A 686 -19.52 -31.30 23.75
N GLY A 687 -18.70 -32.18 23.16
CA GLY A 687 -19.14 -33.49 22.69
C GLY A 687 -19.45 -34.49 23.81
N ASN A 688 -19.07 -34.18 25.06
CA ASN A 688 -19.13 -35.06 26.23
C ASN A 688 -18.46 -36.45 25.99
N ILE A 689 -17.41 -36.47 25.17
CA ILE A 689 -16.66 -37.65 24.73
C ILE A 689 -15.18 -37.31 24.75
N ASP A 690 -14.33 -38.20 25.26
CA ASP A 690 -12.87 -38.05 25.15
C ASP A 690 -12.40 -38.48 23.74
N PHE A 691 -12.12 -37.47 22.89
CA PHE A 691 -11.59 -37.65 21.53
C PHE A 691 -10.06 -37.73 21.48
N SER A 692 -9.35 -37.64 22.61
CA SER A 692 -7.89 -37.54 22.60
C SER A 692 -7.20 -38.74 21.94
N ASN A 693 -7.72 -39.96 22.12
CA ASN A 693 -7.19 -41.16 21.46
C ASN A 693 -7.41 -41.19 19.95
N LEU A 694 -8.48 -40.56 19.46
CA LEU A 694 -8.76 -40.46 18.03
C LEU A 694 -7.81 -39.44 17.39
N LEU A 695 -7.75 -38.23 17.97
CA LEU A 695 -6.98 -37.11 17.43
C LEU A 695 -5.46 -37.29 17.56
N SER A 696 -4.99 -37.98 18.60
CA SER A 696 -3.56 -38.29 18.81
C SER A 696 -2.94 -39.20 17.75
N ARG A 697 -3.75 -39.82 16.88
CA ARG A 697 -3.26 -40.56 15.71
C ARG A 697 -2.55 -39.68 14.70
N THR A 698 -2.97 -38.42 14.62
CA THR A 698 -2.46 -37.46 13.63
C THR A 698 -1.66 -36.33 14.26
N LYS A 699 -2.13 -35.74 15.37
CA LYS A 699 -1.43 -34.63 16.04
C LYS A 699 -1.26 -34.92 17.54
N PRO A 700 -0.03 -34.82 18.10
CA PRO A 700 0.22 -35.20 19.49
C PRO A 700 -0.57 -34.33 20.47
N ILE A 701 -0.96 -34.93 21.60
CA ILE A 701 -1.72 -34.26 22.67
C ILE A 701 -0.96 -34.43 23.99
N PRO A 702 -0.68 -33.35 24.75
CA PRO A 702 0.02 -33.46 26.01
C PRO A 702 -0.73 -34.32 27.04
N LEU A 703 0.02 -35.08 27.83
CA LEU A 703 -0.52 -35.93 28.92
C LEU A 703 -1.40 -35.16 29.90
N SER A 704 -1.11 -33.88 30.16
CA SER A 704 -1.92 -33.02 31.02
C SER A 704 -3.34 -32.83 30.47
N VAL A 705 -3.49 -32.71 29.16
CA VAL A 705 -4.78 -32.60 28.47
C VAL A 705 -5.53 -33.93 28.54
N ILE A 706 -4.88 -35.04 28.18
CA ILE A 706 -5.47 -36.38 28.26
C ILE A 706 -5.98 -36.65 29.68
N ASN A 707 -5.20 -36.31 30.70
CA ASN A 707 -5.59 -36.47 32.10
C ASN A 707 -6.82 -35.63 32.48
N SER A 708 -6.95 -34.42 31.91
CA SER A 708 -8.10 -33.54 32.16
C SER A 708 -9.42 -34.06 31.55
N LEU A 709 -9.35 -34.95 30.55
CA LEU A 709 -10.51 -35.49 29.85
C LEU A 709 -11.00 -36.85 30.38
N ARG A 710 -10.27 -37.47 31.34
CA ARG A 710 -10.57 -38.82 31.88
C ARG A 710 -11.96 -38.98 32.51
N THR A 711 -12.63 -37.88 32.85
CA THR A 711 -14.00 -37.90 33.39
C THR A 711 -15.06 -38.11 32.31
N LEU A 712 -14.70 -37.93 31.03
CA LEU A 712 -15.58 -38.13 29.88
C LEU A 712 -15.58 -39.60 29.44
N SER A 713 -16.62 -40.00 28.70
CA SER A 713 -16.66 -41.34 28.11
C SER A 713 -15.66 -41.45 26.95
N PRO A 714 -14.82 -42.50 26.89
CA PRO A 714 -13.86 -42.65 25.80
C PRO A 714 -14.59 -42.89 24.47
N TYR A 715 -14.13 -42.26 23.39
CA TYR A 715 -14.60 -42.56 22.05
C TYR A 715 -14.33 -44.04 21.72
N LYS A 716 -15.38 -44.78 21.30
CA LYS A 716 -15.30 -46.18 20.89
C LYS A 716 -15.62 -46.24 19.39
N MET A 717 -14.68 -46.80 18.62
CA MET A 717 -14.75 -46.95 17.16
C MET A 717 -15.99 -47.71 16.66
#